data_AF-A0A3F3PYE0-F1
#
_entry.id   AF-A0A3F3PYE0-F1
#
_cell.length_a   1.000
_cell.length_b   1.000
_cell.length_c   1.000
_cell.angle_alpha   90.00
_cell.angle_beta   90.00
_cell.angle_gamma   90.00
#
_symmetry.space_group_name_H-M   'P 1'
#
loop_
_entity.id
_entity.type
_entity.pdbx_description
1 polymer ?
#
loop_
_entity_poly.entity_id
_entity_poly.type
_entity_poly.pdbx_seq_one_letter_code
_entity_poly.pdbx_strand_id
1 'polypeptide(L)'
;MRWHKLLPGVLALLPLSVAQSCWRNTTCSGPTESAFSGPWEKNIFAPSSRTVNPEKLFLITQPDKTEDYSPFALHGNGSLVVYDFGKEVGGIVSVNFSSTGSGALGVAFTEAKNWIGEWSDSSNGGFKGPDGALYGNFTEGGSHYYVMPDKSLRGGFRYLTLFLITSDNSTIQIEDVSLEIGFQPTWSNLKAYQGYFHSNDDLLNKIWYTGAYTLQTNEVPTDTGRQIPAMAVGWANNCTLGPGDTIIVDGAKRDRAVWPGDMGIAVPSAFVSLGDLDSVKNALQVMYDTQNNSTGAFDESGPPLSQKDSDTYHMWTMVGTYNYMLFTNDSDFLERNWEGYQKAMDYIYGKVTYPSGLLNVTGTRDWARWQQGYNNSEAQMILYHTLNTGAELATWAGDSGDLSSTWTSRAEKLRQAINEYCWDESYGAFKDNATDTTLHPQDANSMALLFGVVDADRAASISERLTDNWTPIGAVAPELPENISPFISSFEIQGHLTVGQPQRALELIRRSWGWYYNNANGTQSTVIEGYLQNGTFGYRSDRGYYYDTAYVSHSHGWSSGPTSALTNYIVGISVTSPLGATWRIAPQFVDLQSAEGGFTTSLGKFQAGWSKTDKGYTLDFTVPHGTQGNLTLPFVSAAKPSIKIDGTEISRGVQYANSTATVTVSGGGTYKVETLHPSSTQLFNPTQPNTTHKMPPIPPSLRAARTQWRTCAQHLHASTNPPKTRLYSTTRTLRSSTTTAASGSSNPLRSARPIRSREQDLARSKRSMYISATGMIVCAIGMYGVIKADVFGLEQATPTSTTEGIDIENASSSNSSATKLDGPSTGFPTKPTLTHIKAADGTTDQVETGTSTIPHFPAVIHLPKWLESENPPASATDLPTQSGTGTGEGEGEEYHLLGLGIRTVSFLNFQVYVVGLYVAKEDLAELQSRLVRTAVHPPGKGTESVIDNEVGATAATSLVSMERDKLRELLLDAEKGEQAWDMLLRKDGLRTAFRVVPTRNTDFLHLRDGWVRGITGRAQKYNKESGGEFEGEEFGQAMGEFKGLFGGGQRKSVPKGQVLVLARGAKGQLDVLVQGGGSGKDAVPDRYLGRVKDERISRLVWMNYLAGKNVSSEGARQSVVDGIMGVVERPVGTV
;
A
#
# COMPACT_ATOMS: atom_id res chain seq x y z
N MET A 1 -15.71 59.81 61.61
CA MET A 1 -16.07 58.56 62.32
C MET A 1 -15.51 57.39 61.51
N ARG A 2 -14.84 56.38 62.09
CA ARG A 2 -15.37 55.26 62.92
C ARG A 2 -16.46 54.46 62.18
N TRP A 3 -16.37 53.14 61.99
CA TRP A 3 -15.25 52.16 61.99
C TRP A 3 -15.80 50.79 61.53
N HIS A 4 -14.94 49.80 61.23
CA HIS A 4 -15.26 48.42 60.79
C HIS A 4 -15.84 48.30 59.36
N LYS A 5 -15.68 47.19 58.62
CA LYS A 5 -15.06 45.86 58.91
C LYS A 5 -13.84 45.58 58.02
N LEU A 6 -13.09 44.51 58.35
CA LEU A 6 -11.83 44.11 57.70
C LEU A 6 -11.99 42.99 56.66
N LEU A 7 -10.89 42.76 55.93
CA LEU A 7 -10.56 41.62 55.04
C LEU A 7 -10.76 40.23 55.70
N PRO A 8 -10.72 39.09 54.95
CA PRO A 8 -10.06 38.92 53.64
C PRO A 8 -10.91 38.37 52.48
N GLY A 9 -10.59 38.87 51.28
CA GLY A 9 -10.99 38.30 49.98
C GLY A 9 -9.77 37.86 49.17
N VAL A 10 -8.85 37.12 49.80
CA VAL A 10 -7.67 36.52 49.14
C VAL A 10 -7.53 35.09 49.66
N LEU A 11 -8.24 34.17 49.02
CA LEU A 11 -8.06 32.73 49.17
C LEU A 11 -7.80 32.19 47.77
N ALA A 12 -6.68 31.51 47.60
CA ALA A 12 -6.03 31.37 46.31
C ALA A 12 -6.86 30.59 45.30
N LEU A 13 -6.93 31.10 44.07
CA LEU A 13 -7.07 30.27 42.86
C LEU A 13 -5.75 29.53 42.63
N LEU A 14 -5.41 28.63 43.56
CA LEU A 14 -4.54 27.52 43.22
C LEU A 14 -5.33 26.62 42.26
N PRO A 15 -4.81 26.27 41.08
CA PRO A 15 -5.35 25.12 40.38
C PRO A 15 -5.22 23.92 41.32
N LEU A 16 -6.31 23.17 41.50
CA LEU A 16 -6.20 21.83 42.07
C LEU A 16 -5.49 20.97 41.04
N SER A 17 -4.16 20.97 41.09
CA SER A 17 -3.31 20.04 40.35
C SER A 17 -3.60 18.65 40.89
N VAL A 18 -4.60 17.99 40.29
CA VAL A 18 -4.76 16.55 40.37
C VAL A 18 -3.42 15.97 39.95
N ALA A 19 -2.73 15.31 40.88
CA ALA A 19 -1.40 14.78 40.61
C ALA A 19 -1.52 13.80 39.43
N GLN A 20 -0.89 14.12 38.30
CA GLN A 20 -1.02 13.33 37.08
C GLN A 20 -0.50 11.93 37.36
N SER A 21 -1.38 10.93 37.31
CA SER A 21 -1.01 9.55 37.56
C SER A 21 -0.38 8.92 36.32
N CYS A 22 0.54 8.00 36.57
CA CYS A 22 0.94 7.00 35.60
C CYS A 22 -0.23 6.06 35.27
N TRP A 23 -0.09 5.17 34.30
CA TRP A 23 -1.21 4.33 33.88
C TRP A 23 -1.51 3.25 34.93
N ARG A 24 -2.51 3.55 35.76
CA ARG A 24 -3.10 2.65 36.76
C ARG A 24 -2.10 2.17 37.82
N ASN A 25 -1.48 1.02 37.61
CA ASN A 25 -0.59 0.35 38.57
C ASN A 25 0.90 0.48 38.20
N THR A 26 1.25 1.08 37.05
CA THR A 26 2.65 1.22 36.62
C THR A 26 3.41 2.26 37.45
N THR A 27 4.71 2.04 37.59
CA THR A 27 5.62 2.91 38.31
C THR A 27 5.81 4.23 37.56
N CYS A 28 5.76 5.36 38.26
CA CYS A 28 6.16 6.64 37.70
C CYS A 28 7.69 6.79 37.67
N SER A 29 8.32 6.23 36.63
CA SER A 29 9.75 6.47 36.31
C SER A 29 9.98 7.58 35.28
N GLY A 30 8.96 7.92 34.48
CA GLY A 30 9.08 8.88 33.39
C GLY A 30 9.22 10.35 33.84
N PRO A 31 9.74 11.23 32.96
CA PRO A 31 9.96 12.63 33.26
C PRO A 31 8.68 13.39 33.60
N THR A 32 8.81 14.38 34.51
CA THR A 32 7.71 15.26 34.93
C THR A 32 7.67 16.59 34.16
N GLU A 33 8.80 16.99 33.56
CA GLU A 33 8.96 18.27 32.84
C GLU A 33 9.72 18.05 31.52
N SER A 34 9.36 18.81 30.50
CA SER A 34 10.03 18.80 29.19
C SER A 34 11.46 19.34 29.31
N ALA A 35 12.43 18.70 28.66
CA ALA A 35 13.82 19.16 28.75
C ALA A 35 14.04 20.55 28.10
N PHE A 36 13.23 20.93 27.12
CA PHE A 36 13.41 22.16 26.34
C PHE A 36 12.07 22.88 26.14
N SER A 37 11.88 24.01 26.83
CA SER A 37 10.70 24.88 26.66
C SER A 37 10.92 25.94 25.59
N GLY A 38 9.90 26.21 24.78
CA GLY A 38 10.02 27.12 23.63
C GLY A 38 8.84 27.06 22.66
N PRO A 39 8.89 27.83 21.55
CA PRO A 39 7.79 27.96 20.59
C PRO A 39 7.41 26.66 19.87
N TRP A 40 8.25 25.63 19.97
CA TRP A 40 8.01 24.29 19.43
C TRP A 40 7.05 23.43 20.27
N GLU A 41 6.83 23.74 21.55
CA GLU A 41 5.90 23.00 22.42
C GLU A 41 4.44 23.03 21.89
N LYS A 42 4.13 24.02 21.02
CA LYS A 42 2.87 24.11 20.26
C LYS A 42 2.62 22.91 19.33
N ASN A 43 3.68 22.20 18.94
CA ASN A 43 3.64 21.09 17.98
C ASN A 43 3.50 19.72 18.66
N ILE A 44 3.64 19.63 19.99
CA ILE A 44 3.53 18.38 20.74
C ILE A 44 2.06 17.93 20.73
N PHE A 45 1.78 16.87 19.96
CA PHE A 45 0.44 16.28 19.83
C PHE A 45 -0.07 15.63 21.13
N ALA A 46 0.86 15.14 21.97
CA ALA A 46 0.58 14.55 23.27
C ALA A 46 -0.36 15.42 24.11
N PRO A 47 -1.41 14.87 24.74
CA PRO A 47 -2.32 15.64 25.57
C PRO A 47 -1.71 15.99 26.93
N SER A 48 -2.18 17.08 27.55
CA SER A 48 -1.77 17.50 28.90
C SER A 48 -2.50 16.75 30.03
N SER A 49 -3.13 15.62 29.72
CA SER A 49 -3.94 14.79 30.61
C SER A 49 -3.98 13.37 30.07
N ARG A 50 -3.97 12.36 30.94
CA ARG A 50 -4.20 10.97 30.54
C ARG A 50 -5.67 10.73 30.15
N THR A 51 -6.61 11.45 30.76
CA THR A 51 -8.02 11.45 30.35
C THR A 51 -8.23 12.52 29.28
N VAL A 52 -8.76 12.14 28.12
CA VAL A 52 -9.10 13.05 27.01
C VAL A 52 -10.54 12.82 26.54
N ASN A 53 -11.13 13.86 25.94
CA ASN A 53 -12.43 13.82 25.26
C ASN A 53 -12.24 14.00 23.75
N PRO A 54 -13.22 13.68 22.90
CA PRO A 54 -13.21 14.07 21.49
C PRO A 54 -13.10 15.59 21.31
N GLU A 55 -12.50 16.02 20.20
CA GLU A 55 -12.49 17.45 19.83
C GLU A 55 -13.75 17.83 19.05
N LYS A 56 -14.28 16.89 18.24
CA LYS A 56 -15.40 17.11 17.31
C LYS A 56 -16.33 15.91 17.18
N LEU A 57 -17.49 16.13 16.57
CA LEU A 57 -18.39 15.07 16.10
C LEU A 57 -18.92 15.34 14.68
N PHE A 58 -19.38 14.30 14.01
CA PHE A 58 -20.10 14.39 12.73
C PHE A 58 -21.01 13.18 12.48
N LEU A 59 -21.94 13.32 11.54
CA LEU A 59 -22.74 12.20 11.03
C LEU A 59 -22.05 11.54 9.83
N ILE A 60 -22.00 10.21 9.79
CA ILE A 60 -21.39 9.46 8.67
C ILE A 60 -22.02 9.76 7.30
N THR A 61 -23.28 10.21 7.28
CA THR A 61 -24.01 10.63 6.07
C THR A 61 -23.61 12.01 5.57
N GLN A 62 -22.88 12.79 6.37
CA GLN A 62 -22.45 14.16 6.09
C GLN A 62 -21.03 14.40 6.66
N PRO A 63 -20.00 13.60 6.27
CA PRO A 63 -18.70 13.55 6.94
C PRO A 63 -17.84 14.81 6.77
N ASP A 64 -18.25 15.73 5.89
CA ASP A 64 -17.62 17.05 5.70
C ASP A 64 -18.23 18.14 6.60
N LYS A 65 -19.28 17.80 7.37
CA LYS A 65 -19.90 18.68 8.36
C LYS A 65 -19.52 18.24 9.77
N THR A 66 -18.38 18.72 10.24
CA THR A 66 -17.95 18.56 11.64
C THR A 66 -18.50 19.66 12.51
N GLU A 67 -19.01 19.29 13.68
CA GLU A 67 -19.43 20.18 14.76
C GLU A 67 -18.50 19.99 15.96
N ASP A 68 -18.41 21.00 16.84
CA ASP A 68 -17.59 20.91 18.06
C ASP A 68 -18.17 19.87 19.03
N TYR A 69 -17.31 19.21 19.82
CA TYR A 69 -17.73 18.15 20.74
C TYR A 69 -18.85 18.60 21.70
N SER A 70 -19.95 17.84 21.73
CA SER A 70 -21.15 18.13 22.51
C SER A 70 -22.00 16.87 22.75
N PRO A 71 -22.93 16.87 23.73
CA PRO A 71 -23.89 15.79 23.94
C PRO A 71 -24.76 15.52 22.71
N PHE A 72 -24.92 14.25 22.32
CA PHE A 72 -25.58 13.87 21.06
C PHE A 72 -26.72 12.86 21.26
N ALA A 73 -27.80 12.98 20.49
CA ALA A 73 -28.98 12.12 20.59
C ALA A 73 -29.05 11.10 19.44
N LEU A 74 -29.06 9.82 19.79
CA LEU A 74 -29.33 8.69 18.89
C LEU A 74 -30.82 8.31 18.97
N HIS A 75 -31.45 8.12 17.82
CA HIS A 75 -32.89 7.92 17.68
C HIS A 75 -33.21 6.66 16.85
N GLY A 76 -33.63 5.59 17.52
CA GLY A 76 -33.96 4.32 16.88
C GLY A 76 -32.76 3.50 16.40
N ASN A 77 -33.05 2.28 15.93
CA ASN A 77 -32.06 1.30 15.51
C ASN A 77 -31.22 1.75 14.30
N GLY A 78 -29.90 1.57 14.38
CA GLY A 78 -28.95 1.97 13.31
C GLY A 78 -28.71 3.49 13.23
N SER A 79 -29.14 4.26 14.25
CA SER A 79 -28.72 5.65 14.37
C SER A 79 -27.33 5.73 15.01
N LEU A 80 -26.44 6.53 14.42
CA LEU A 80 -25.04 6.62 14.83
C LEU A 80 -24.44 8.03 14.68
N VAL A 81 -23.39 8.28 15.45
CA VAL A 81 -22.55 9.49 15.40
C VAL A 81 -21.07 9.07 15.44
N VAL A 82 -20.21 9.82 14.75
CA VAL A 82 -18.76 9.61 14.76
C VAL A 82 -18.11 10.77 15.51
N TYR A 83 -17.35 10.44 16.55
CA TYR A 83 -16.51 11.37 17.29
C TYR A 83 -15.08 11.35 16.72
N ASP A 84 -14.46 12.53 16.62
CA ASP A 84 -13.09 12.72 16.14
C ASP A 84 -12.26 13.33 17.27
N PHE A 85 -11.21 12.62 17.70
CA PHE A 85 -10.26 13.10 18.72
C PHE A 85 -9.25 14.12 18.15
N GLY A 86 -9.34 14.47 16.86
CA GLY A 86 -8.46 15.42 16.17
C GLY A 86 -7.09 14.84 15.79
N LYS A 87 -6.72 13.73 16.42
CA LYS A 87 -5.42 13.03 16.36
C LYS A 87 -5.60 11.58 16.80
N GLU A 88 -4.57 10.79 16.53
CA GLU A 88 -4.41 9.43 17.03
C GLU A 88 -4.37 9.38 18.57
N VAL A 89 -5.09 8.42 19.16
CA VAL A 89 -5.21 8.16 20.60
C VAL A 89 -5.37 6.64 20.85
N GLY A 90 -5.23 6.18 22.11
CA GLY A 90 -5.33 4.76 22.41
C GLY A 90 -5.40 4.45 23.90
N GLY A 91 -6.21 3.46 24.29
CA GLY A 91 -6.48 3.11 25.69
C GLY A 91 -7.92 2.64 25.93
N ILE A 92 -8.55 3.14 27.00
CA ILE A 92 -9.86 2.69 27.52
C ILE A 92 -10.91 3.80 27.44
N VAL A 93 -11.93 3.61 26.60
CA VAL A 93 -13.07 4.53 26.45
C VAL A 93 -14.11 4.29 27.54
N SER A 94 -14.67 5.39 28.06
CA SER A 94 -15.88 5.43 28.88
C SER A 94 -16.94 6.32 28.23
N VAL A 95 -18.21 5.97 28.40
CA VAL A 95 -19.36 6.73 27.88
C VAL A 95 -20.43 6.82 28.97
N ASN A 96 -20.81 8.05 29.33
CA ASN A 96 -22.00 8.33 30.14
C ASN A 96 -23.17 8.65 29.20
N PHE A 97 -24.31 8.00 29.39
CA PHE A 97 -25.48 8.18 28.54
C PHE A 97 -26.79 7.86 29.27
N SER A 98 -27.90 8.42 28.83
CA SER A 98 -29.24 8.03 29.27
C SER A 98 -30.08 7.44 28.13
N SER A 99 -30.97 6.49 28.45
CA SER A 99 -31.86 5.83 27.50
C SER A 99 -33.33 5.97 27.88
N THR A 100 -34.23 5.85 26.88
CA THR A 100 -35.69 5.89 27.08
C THR A 100 -36.36 4.51 27.10
N GLY A 101 -35.61 3.43 26.85
CA GLY A 101 -36.11 2.06 26.71
C GLY A 101 -34.97 1.05 26.66
N SER A 102 -35.22 -0.12 26.06
CA SER A 102 -34.23 -1.20 25.95
C SER A 102 -33.34 -1.08 24.71
N GLY A 103 -32.13 -1.67 24.75
CA GLY A 103 -31.21 -1.69 23.61
C GLY A 103 -29.75 -1.99 23.97
N ALA A 104 -28.85 -1.65 23.06
CA ALA A 104 -27.41 -1.68 23.27
C ALA A 104 -26.73 -0.47 22.61
N LEU A 105 -25.73 0.10 23.30
CA LEU A 105 -24.80 1.07 22.75
C LEU A 105 -23.66 0.30 22.06
N GLY A 106 -23.60 0.38 20.74
CA GLY A 106 -22.47 -0.12 19.94
C GLY A 106 -21.31 0.87 19.92
N VAL A 107 -20.09 0.35 20.01
CA VAL A 107 -18.84 1.11 20.14
C VAL A 107 -17.80 0.54 19.15
N ALA A 108 -17.38 1.35 18.18
CA ALA A 108 -16.44 0.96 17.12
C ALA A 108 -15.34 2.02 16.91
N PHE A 109 -14.14 1.56 16.50
CA PHE A 109 -12.90 2.36 16.51
C PHE A 109 -12.17 2.30 15.18
N THR A 110 -11.67 3.43 14.65
CA THR A 110 -10.77 3.43 13.48
C THR A 110 -9.67 4.48 13.53
N GLU A 111 -8.49 4.18 12.98
CA GLU A 111 -7.43 5.18 12.78
C GLU A 111 -7.74 6.14 11.62
N ALA A 112 -8.19 5.62 10.47
CA ALA A 112 -8.42 6.41 9.27
C ALA A 112 -9.90 6.69 9.00
N LYS A 113 -10.18 7.87 8.43
CA LYS A 113 -11.55 8.37 8.20
C LYS A 113 -12.35 7.52 7.20
N ASN A 114 -11.68 6.76 6.34
CA ASN A 114 -12.32 5.96 5.28
C ASN A 114 -12.77 4.55 5.72
N TRP A 115 -12.63 4.18 7.00
CA TRP A 115 -13.13 2.91 7.55
C TRP A 115 -14.24 3.08 8.61
N ILE A 116 -14.62 4.31 8.95
CA ILE A 116 -15.64 4.61 9.96
C ILE A 116 -16.97 3.89 9.67
N GLY A 117 -17.58 3.32 10.70
CA GLY A 117 -18.86 2.62 10.60
C GLY A 117 -19.25 1.92 11.90
N GLU A 118 -20.18 0.97 11.82
CA GLU A 118 -20.63 0.12 12.94
C GLU A 118 -19.65 -1.01 13.29
N TRP A 119 -18.48 -1.04 12.64
CA TRP A 119 -17.39 -1.98 12.89
C TRP A 119 -16.06 -1.24 13.01
N SER A 120 -15.18 -1.72 13.87
CA SER A 120 -13.82 -1.21 14.03
C SER A 120 -12.93 -1.69 12.88
N ASP A 121 -11.85 -0.97 12.61
CA ASP A 121 -10.82 -1.44 11.69
C ASP A 121 -10.08 -2.67 12.24
N SER A 122 -9.42 -3.42 11.38
CA SER A 122 -8.87 -4.73 11.74
C SER A 122 -7.57 -4.59 12.55
N SER A 123 -7.46 -5.30 13.67
CA SER A 123 -6.24 -5.33 14.51
C SER A 123 -5.80 -6.73 14.96
N ASN A 124 -6.70 -7.72 14.91
CA ASN A 124 -6.44 -9.06 15.47
C ASN A 124 -5.48 -9.95 14.65
N GLY A 125 -5.27 -9.69 13.35
CA GLY A 125 -4.41 -10.49 12.46
C GLY A 125 -4.98 -11.85 12.05
N GLY A 126 -6.25 -12.13 12.35
CA GLY A 126 -6.93 -13.37 11.96
C GLY A 126 -7.55 -13.34 10.56
N PHE A 127 -7.75 -12.13 10.01
CA PHE A 127 -8.30 -11.88 8.67
C PHE A 127 -9.58 -12.66 8.38
N LYS A 128 -10.57 -12.56 9.29
CA LYS A 128 -11.91 -13.19 9.16
C LYS A 128 -13.04 -12.17 8.97
N GLY A 129 -12.66 -10.93 8.62
CA GLY A 129 -13.52 -9.76 8.61
C GLY A 129 -12.96 -8.68 9.56
N PRO A 130 -13.60 -7.50 9.62
CA PRO A 130 -13.24 -6.46 10.57
C PRO A 130 -13.40 -6.94 12.03
N ASP A 131 -12.68 -6.27 12.94
CA ASP A 131 -12.71 -6.57 14.38
C ASP A 131 -14.14 -6.50 14.99
N GLY A 132 -15.06 -5.76 14.37
CA GLY A 132 -16.44 -5.58 14.84
C GLY A 132 -16.56 -4.48 15.90
N ALA A 133 -17.57 -4.57 16.76
CA ALA A 133 -17.87 -3.56 17.77
C ALA A 133 -18.07 -4.18 19.15
N LEU A 134 -17.85 -3.37 20.19
CA LEU A 134 -18.22 -3.70 21.57
C LEU A 134 -19.62 -3.17 21.88
N TYR A 135 -20.31 -3.78 22.85
CA TYR A 135 -21.70 -3.46 23.15
C TYR A 135 -21.94 -3.23 24.65
N GLY A 136 -22.49 -2.06 24.99
CA GLY A 136 -23.06 -1.74 26.30
C GLY A 136 -24.56 -2.00 26.31
N ASN A 137 -24.99 -3.17 26.77
CA ASN A 137 -26.40 -3.57 26.80
C ASN A 137 -27.15 -2.92 27.97
N PHE A 138 -28.39 -2.46 27.75
CA PHE A 138 -29.27 -1.90 28.78
C PHE A 138 -30.71 -2.40 28.62
N THR A 139 -31.34 -2.78 29.73
CA THR A 139 -32.66 -3.44 29.74
C THR A 139 -33.84 -2.49 29.93
N GLU A 140 -33.61 -1.28 30.46
CA GLU A 140 -34.65 -0.29 30.74
C GLU A 140 -34.13 1.15 30.56
N GLY A 141 -35.08 2.10 30.51
CA GLY A 141 -34.78 3.53 30.43
C GLY A 141 -34.22 4.07 31.75
N GLY A 142 -33.11 4.80 31.69
CA GLY A 142 -32.37 5.30 32.84
C GLY A 142 -31.04 5.93 32.44
N SER A 143 -30.20 6.29 33.41
CA SER A 143 -28.80 6.69 33.19
C SER A 143 -27.88 5.49 33.31
N HIS A 144 -26.93 5.37 32.39
CA HIS A 144 -26.04 4.24 32.19
C HIS A 144 -24.59 4.73 32.02
N TYR A 145 -23.65 3.94 32.52
CA TYR A 145 -22.22 4.22 32.38
C TYR A 145 -21.51 3.00 31.78
N TYR A 146 -21.01 3.15 30.57
CA TYR A 146 -20.23 2.12 29.88
C TYR A 146 -18.74 2.40 30.05
N VAL A 147 -17.96 1.34 30.30
CA VAL A 147 -16.49 1.35 30.26
C VAL A 147 -16.04 0.18 29.38
N MET A 148 -15.13 0.44 28.45
CA MET A 148 -14.53 -0.60 27.62
C MET A 148 -13.76 -1.61 28.50
N PRO A 149 -13.99 -2.92 28.36
CA PRO A 149 -13.23 -3.92 29.12
C PRO A 149 -11.73 -3.84 28.82
N ASP A 150 -10.90 -3.88 29.85
CA ASP A 150 -9.43 -3.76 29.76
C ASP A 150 -8.79 -4.66 28.70
N LYS A 151 -9.21 -5.93 28.64
CA LYS A 151 -8.72 -6.90 27.64
C LYS A 151 -9.00 -6.47 26.19
N SER A 152 -9.96 -5.58 25.97
CA SER A 152 -10.35 -5.04 24.65
C SER A 152 -9.85 -3.60 24.47
N LEU A 153 -8.82 -3.18 25.23
CA LEU A 153 -8.07 -1.94 25.01
C LEU A 153 -7.83 -1.71 23.51
N ARG A 154 -8.21 -0.53 23.02
CA ARG A 154 -7.96 -0.15 21.63
C ARG A 154 -6.62 0.59 21.59
N GLY A 155 -5.59 -0.07 21.07
CA GLY A 155 -4.22 0.43 21.15
C GLY A 155 -3.98 1.70 20.32
N GLY A 156 -4.68 1.83 19.19
CA GLY A 156 -4.70 3.01 18.32
C GLY A 156 -6.07 3.17 17.65
N PHE A 157 -6.57 4.40 17.63
CA PHE A 157 -7.67 4.93 16.83
C PHE A 157 -7.67 6.47 16.87
N ARG A 158 -8.30 7.12 15.89
CA ARG A 158 -8.63 8.56 15.92
C ARG A 158 -10.14 8.81 15.98
N TYR A 159 -10.92 7.92 15.35
CA TYR A 159 -12.36 8.04 15.21
C TYR A 159 -13.09 6.99 16.05
N LEU A 160 -14.15 7.41 16.72
CA LEU A 160 -14.99 6.58 17.59
C LEU A 160 -16.45 6.68 17.11
N THR A 161 -16.99 5.60 16.53
CA THR A 161 -18.41 5.52 16.21
C THR A 161 -19.19 5.04 17.44
N LEU A 162 -20.21 5.79 17.84
CA LEU A 162 -21.22 5.36 18.80
C LEU A 162 -22.57 5.19 18.09
N PHE A 163 -23.21 4.03 18.27
CA PHE A 163 -24.45 3.67 17.56
C PHE A 163 -25.46 2.93 18.45
N LEU A 164 -26.75 3.00 18.09
CA LEU A 164 -27.85 2.41 18.86
C LEU A 164 -28.43 1.17 18.16
N ILE A 165 -28.37 0.02 18.83
CA ILE A 165 -29.15 -1.18 18.48
C ILE A 165 -30.38 -1.28 19.41
N THR A 166 -31.58 -1.46 18.86
CA THR A 166 -32.83 -1.64 19.62
C THR A 166 -33.93 -2.27 18.78
N SER A 167 -34.87 -3.00 19.40
CA SER A 167 -36.13 -3.44 18.78
C SER A 167 -37.22 -2.36 18.80
N ASP A 168 -37.05 -1.36 19.66
CA ASP A 168 -38.10 -0.43 20.08
C ASP A 168 -37.85 0.96 19.48
N ASN A 169 -38.76 1.91 19.69
CA ASN A 169 -38.50 3.32 19.36
C ASN A 169 -37.65 4.02 20.45
N SER A 170 -36.66 3.30 21.00
CA SER A 170 -35.74 3.80 22.02
C SER A 170 -34.83 4.90 21.47
N THR A 171 -34.34 5.74 22.38
CA THR A 171 -33.36 6.79 22.10
C THR A 171 -32.24 6.72 23.14
N ILE A 172 -31.02 7.04 22.75
CA ILE A 172 -29.90 7.30 23.67
C ILE A 172 -29.57 8.79 23.60
N GLN A 173 -29.44 9.45 24.74
CA GLN A 173 -28.74 10.72 24.89
C GLN A 173 -27.34 10.42 25.39
N ILE A 174 -26.32 10.62 24.55
CA ILE A 174 -24.91 10.60 24.96
C ILE A 174 -24.65 11.89 25.74
N GLU A 175 -24.05 11.78 26.93
CA GLU A 175 -23.84 12.89 27.87
C GLU A 175 -22.36 13.26 28.01
N ASP A 176 -21.47 12.26 28.16
CA ASP A 176 -20.00 12.41 28.12
C ASP A 176 -19.36 11.22 27.38
N VAL A 177 -18.23 11.48 26.72
CA VAL A 177 -17.37 10.50 26.06
C VAL A 177 -15.94 10.85 26.42
N SER A 178 -15.25 9.93 27.08
CA SER A 178 -13.89 10.13 27.59
C SER A 178 -13.02 8.88 27.37
N LEU A 179 -11.70 9.07 27.34
CA LEU A 179 -10.69 8.04 27.07
C LEU A 179 -9.54 8.16 28.08
N GLU A 180 -9.26 7.11 28.83
CA GLU A 180 -7.99 6.94 29.55
C GLU A 180 -6.92 6.45 28.57
N ILE A 181 -5.86 7.23 28.38
CA ILE A 181 -4.73 6.88 27.52
C ILE A 181 -3.85 5.81 28.16
N GLY A 182 -3.65 4.71 27.44
CA GLY A 182 -2.88 3.55 27.87
C GLY A 182 -1.39 3.58 27.52
N PHE A 183 -1.00 4.31 26.47
CA PHE A 183 0.40 4.43 26.06
C PHE A 183 1.21 5.39 26.94
N GLN A 184 2.54 5.31 26.81
CA GLN A 184 3.55 5.92 27.68
C GLN A 184 3.20 5.77 29.17
N PRO A 185 3.07 4.52 29.66
CA PRO A 185 2.40 4.25 30.92
C PRO A 185 3.16 4.77 32.14
N THR A 186 4.49 4.83 32.09
CA THR A 186 5.39 5.27 33.17
C THR A 186 5.52 6.79 33.31
N TRP A 187 5.00 7.57 32.35
CA TRP A 187 5.10 9.03 32.35
C TRP A 187 3.87 9.68 32.97
N SER A 188 4.04 10.47 34.03
CA SER A 188 2.95 11.28 34.59
C SER A 188 2.54 12.41 33.64
N ASN A 189 3.52 13.13 33.08
CA ASN A 189 3.32 14.21 32.13
C ASN A 189 3.65 13.75 30.70
N LEU A 190 2.63 13.37 29.92
CA LEU A 190 2.79 12.92 28.52
C LEU A 190 3.49 13.94 27.59
N LYS A 191 3.53 15.23 27.97
CA LYS A 191 4.23 16.29 27.22
C LYS A 191 5.71 16.45 27.56
N ALA A 192 6.25 15.71 28.53
CA ALA A 192 7.61 15.87 29.05
C ALA A 192 8.71 15.33 28.11
N TYR A 193 8.67 15.72 26.83
CA TYR A 193 9.63 15.29 25.81
C TYR A 193 11.05 15.75 26.18
N GLN A 194 12.02 14.85 26.08
CA GLN A 194 13.42 15.14 26.43
C GLN A 194 14.28 15.61 25.25
N GLY A 195 13.71 15.72 24.05
CA GLY A 195 14.30 16.35 22.89
C GLY A 195 13.32 17.20 22.08
N TYR A 196 13.84 18.00 21.15
CA TYR A 196 13.05 18.92 20.33
C TYR A 196 13.71 19.22 18.99
N PHE A 197 12.89 19.67 18.03
CA PHE A 197 13.31 20.32 16.79
C PHE A 197 12.44 21.54 16.49
N HIS A 198 13.03 22.56 15.86
CA HIS A 198 12.32 23.69 15.27
C HIS A 198 13.09 24.28 14.07
N SER A 199 12.37 24.70 13.04
CA SER A 199 12.91 25.35 11.85
C SER A 199 11.93 26.38 11.29
N ASN A 200 12.36 27.16 10.30
CA ASN A 200 11.50 28.06 9.55
C ASN A 200 10.55 27.35 8.55
N ASP A 201 10.50 26.01 8.52
CA ASP A 201 9.57 25.23 7.71
C ASP A 201 8.58 24.52 8.64
N ASP A 202 7.35 25.04 8.70
CA ASP A 202 6.29 24.50 9.56
C ASP A 202 5.83 23.09 9.15
N LEU A 203 6.08 22.62 7.93
CA LEU A 203 5.79 21.24 7.53
C LEU A 203 6.86 20.28 8.08
N LEU A 204 8.15 20.62 7.95
CA LEU A 204 9.23 19.82 8.58
C LEU A 204 9.10 19.80 10.11
N ASN A 205 8.72 20.94 10.71
CA ASN A 205 8.36 21.00 12.14
C ASN A 205 7.31 19.94 12.46
N LYS A 206 6.16 19.96 11.78
CA LYS A 206 5.05 19.03 12.03
C LYS A 206 5.44 17.57 11.83
N ILE A 207 6.16 17.24 10.76
CA ILE A 207 6.60 15.86 10.45
C ILE A 207 7.48 15.29 11.59
N TRP A 208 8.37 16.11 12.16
CA TRP A 208 9.19 15.71 13.31
C TRP A 208 8.33 15.32 14.52
N TYR A 209 7.35 16.15 14.90
CA TYR A 209 6.48 15.84 16.04
C TYR A 209 5.50 14.71 15.74
N THR A 210 5.13 14.43 14.48
CA THR A 210 4.36 13.22 14.16
C THR A 210 5.18 11.94 14.31
N GLY A 211 6.47 11.97 13.98
CA GLY A 211 7.36 10.84 14.25
C GLY A 211 7.55 10.60 15.75
N ALA A 212 7.83 11.66 16.52
CA ALA A 212 7.94 11.59 17.97
C ALA A 212 6.65 11.10 18.68
N TYR A 213 5.47 11.57 18.25
CA TYR A 213 4.20 11.11 18.83
C TYR A 213 3.83 9.68 18.43
N THR A 214 4.24 9.22 17.23
CA THR A 214 4.09 7.80 16.83
C THR A 214 4.82 6.87 17.79
N LEU A 215 6.06 7.21 18.12
CA LEU A 215 6.86 6.45 19.08
C LEU A 215 6.19 6.43 20.46
N GLN A 216 5.64 7.56 20.90
CA GLN A 216 4.90 7.65 22.16
C GLN A 216 3.63 6.77 22.18
N THR A 217 2.90 6.67 21.06
CA THR A 217 1.75 5.73 20.96
C THR A 217 2.16 4.26 20.94
N ASN A 218 3.43 3.98 20.61
CA ASN A 218 4.01 2.65 20.51
C ASN A 218 4.74 2.19 21.78
N GLU A 219 4.89 3.05 22.79
CA GLU A 219 5.42 2.67 24.09
C GLU A 219 4.25 2.28 25.01
N VAL A 220 4.13 0.98 25.29
CA VAL A 220 2.89 0.38 25.81
C VAL A 220 3.12 -0.40 27.12
N PRO A 221 2.07 -0.58 27.96
CA PRO A 221 2.16 -1.45 29.12
C PRO A 221 2.42 -2.89 28.69
N THR A 222 3.32 -3.57 29.40
CA THR A 222 3.85 -4.90 29.04
C THR A 222 2.81 -6.02 29.08
N ASP A 223 1.65 -5.81 29.69
CA ASP A 223 0.51 -6.74 29.71
C ASP A 223 -0.54 -6.48 28.60
N THR A 224 -0.33 -5.50 27.72
CA THR A 224 -1.29 -5.09 26.66
C THR A 224 -0.95 -5.58 25.26
N GLY A 225 -0.19 -6.68 25.14
CA GLY A 225 0.13 -7.34 23.88
C GLY A 225 -1.06 -8.06 23.26
N ARG A 226 -1.09 -8.14 21.92
CA ARG A 226 -2.16 -8.80 21.16
C ARG A 226 -2.24 -10.30 21.47
N GLN A 227 -3.46 -10.82 21.63
CA GLN A 227 -3.72 -12.25 21.80
C GLN A 227 -3.31 -13.06 20.57
N ILE A 228 -2.38 -14.01 20.78
CA ILE A 228 -1.99 -15.04 19.83
C ILE A 228 -2.36 -16.43 20.42
N PRO A 229 -2.87 -17.40 19.63
CA PRO A 229 -3.35 -17.27 18.25
C PRO A 229 -4.47 -16.23 18.10
N ALA A 230 -4.57 -15.63 16.92
CA ALA A 230 -5.53 -14.57 16.62
C ALA A 230 -6.98 -15.02 16.84
N MET A 231 -7.81 -14.10 17.35
CA MET A 231 -9.24 -14.35 17.59
C MET A 231 -10.02 -14.46 16.27
N ALA A 232 -11.06 -15.29 16.26
CA ALA A 232 -11.94 -15.47 15.10
C ALA A 232 -12.89 -14.28 14.84
N VAL A 233 -13.23 -13.53 15.90
CA VAL A 233 -14.05 -12.31 15.90
C VAL A 233 -13.59 -11.46 17.10
N GLY A 234 -13.57 -10.13 16.97
CA GLY A 234 -13.08 -9.24 18.03
C GLY A 234 -11.56 -9.21 18.14
N TRP A 235 -11.08 -8.43 19.11
CA TRP A 235 -9.67 -8.35 19.49
C TRP A 235 -9.51 -8.51 20.99
N ALA A 236 -8.31 -8.91 21.40
CA ALA A 236 -7.89 -8.89 22.78
C ALA A 236 -6.40 -8.50 22.88
N ASN A 237 -6.10 -7.55 23.76
CA ASN A 237 -4.81 -6.94 24.01
C ASN A 237 -4.49 -7.10 25.51
N ASN A 238 -4.22 -8.35 25.93
CA ASN A 238 -4.01 -8.74 27.34
C ASN A 238 -2.88 -9.77 27.53
N CYS A 239 -1.97 -9.89 26.57
CA CYS A 239 -0.83 -10.82 26.63
C CYS A 239 0.45 -10.10 27.06
N THR A 240 1.32 -10.83 27.76
CA THR A 240 2.63 -10.32 28.20
C THR A 240 3.60 -10.23 27.02
N LEU A 241 4.20 -9.05 26.85
CA LEU A 241 5.16 -8.71 25.79
C LEU A 241 6.62 -8.85 26.22
N GLY A 242 6.92 -8.69 27.51
CA GLY A 242 8.28 -8.64 28.03
C GLY A 242 8.35 -8.17 29.49
N PRO A 243 9.57 -7.90 30.01
CA PRO A 243 9.79 -7.43 31.38
C PRO A 243 9.49 -5.93 31.55
N GLY A 244 9.29 -5.49 32.80
CA GLY A 244 9.12 -4.08 33.15
C GLY A 244 7.70 -3.53 33.00
N ASP A 245 7.55 -2.21 33.16
CA ASP A 245 6.26 -1.50 33.14
C ASP A 245 5.91 -0.86 31.77
N THR A 246 6.89 -0.79 30.85
CA THR A 246 6.76 -0.18 29.51
C THR A 246 7.63 -0.91 28.50
N ILE A 247 7.18 -1.02 27.24
CA ILE A 247 7.91 -1.67 26.15
C ILE A 247 7.54 -1.04 24.80
N ILE A 248 8.50 -0.92 23.87
CA ILE A 248 8.24 -0.38 22.52
C ILE A 248 7.76 -1.49 21.56
N VAL A 249 6.73 -1.20 20.76
CA VAL A 249 6.16 -2.10 19.74
C VAL A 249 6.14 -1.48 18.34
N ASP A 250 5.83 -2.30 17.32
CA ASP A 250 5.71 -1.91 15.90
C ASP A 250 4.67 -0.80 15.65
N GLY A 251 3.48 -0.93 16.25
CA GLY A 251 2.37 -0.02 16.00
C GLY A 251 1.35 0.04 17.12
N ALA A 252 0.60 1.14 17.15
CA ALA A 252 -0.40 1.41 18.19
C ALA A 252 -1.62 0.48 18.07
N LYS A 253 -2.28 0.44 16.90
CA LYS A 253 -3.53 -0.32 16.68
C LYS A 253 -3.35 -1.84 16.73
N ARG A 254 -2.52 -2.34 15.81
CA ARG A 254 -2.48 -3.72 15.33
C ARG A 254 -1.09 -4.32 15.55
N ASP A 255 -1.01 -5.64 15.49
CA ASP A 255 0.17 -6.46 15.83
C ASP A 255 0.66 -6.29 17.28
N ARG A 256 1.04 -5.08 17.71
CA ARG A 256 1.42 -4.71 19.08
C ARG A 256 2.46 -5.66 19.65
N ALA A 257 3.55 -5.89 18.93
CA ALA A 257 4.63 -6.79 19.30
C ALA A 257 6.00 -6.11 19.19
N VAL A 258 7.01 -6.67 19.87
CA VAL A 258 8.41 -6.25 19.66
C VAL A 258 8.87 -6.76 18.29
N TRP A 259 9.19 -5.84 17.38
CA TRP A 259 9.75 -6.15 16.07
C TRP A 259 11.11 -5.44 15.92
N PRO A 260 12.24 -6.18 15.94
CA PRO A 260 13.57 -5.59 15.85
C PRO A 260 13.83 -4.75 14.59
N GLY A 261 13.23 -5.09 13.43
CA GLY A 261 13.38 -4.32 12.19
C GLY A 261 12.99 -2.84 12.35
N ASP A 262 11.86 -2.57 13.02
CA ASP A 262 11.43 -1.21 13.37
C ASP A 262 12.48 -0.44 14.18
N MET A 263 13.20 -1.13 15.08
CA MET A 263 14.15 -0.53 16.00
C MET A 263 15.33 0.14 15.29
N GLY A 264 15.66 -0.29 14.06
CA GLY A 264 16.67 0.35 13.21
C GLY A 264 16.38 1.82 12.88
N ILE A 265 15.10 2.22 12.85
CA ILE A 265 14.66 3.61 12.64
C ILE A 265 14.03 4.21 13.92
N ALA A 266 13.29 3.41 14.68
CA ALA A 266 12.55 3.87 15.85
C ALA A 266 13.47 4.27 17.01
N VAL A 267 14.53 3.50 17.33
CA VAL A 267 15.38 3.78 18.51
C VAL A 267 16.18 5.08 18.37
N PRO A 268 16.87 5.37 17.24
CA PRO A 268 17.51 6.67 17.04
C PRO A 268 16.52 7.85 17.05
N SER A 269 15.27 7.61 16.65
CA SER A 269 14.22 8.63 16.61
C SER A 269 13.60 8.89 17.98
N ALA A 270 13.46 7.86 18.82
CA ALA A 270 13.00 7.96 20.21
C ALA A 270 14.01 8.71 21.08
N PHE A 271 15.30 8.36 20.94
CA PHE A 271 16.41 9.02 21.64
C PHE A 271 16.42 10.54 21.45
N VAL A 272 16.28 11.04 20.21
CA VAL A 272 16.33 12.48 19.95
C VAL A 272 15.03 13.24 20.27
N SER A 273 13.97 12.56 20.73
CA SER A 273 12.64 13.18 20.88
C SER A 273 11.97 12.94 22.24
N LEU A 274 11.65 11.69 22.55
CA LEU A 274 11.06 11.32 23.84
C LEU A 274 12.15 11.19 24.90
N GLY A 275 13.26 10.54 24.55
CA GLY A 275 14.35 10.19 25.47
C GLY A 275 14.05 9.00 26.38
N ASP A 276 12.87 8.36 26.26
CA ASP A 276 12.62 7.07 26.88
C ASP A 276 13.43 5.99 26.17
N LEU A 277 14.21 5.24 26.94
CA LEU A 277 14.97 4.08 26.49
C LEU A 277 14.74 2.87 27.42
N ASP A 278 13.89 2.99 28.44
CA ASP A 278 13.46 1.83 29.24
C ASP A 278 12.51 0.96 28.40
N SER A 279 11.62 1.59 27.62
CA SER A 279 10.79 0.89 26.61
C SER A 279 11.64 0.12 25.59
N VAL A 280 12.79 0.67 25.20
CA VAL A 280 13.77 0.04 24.29
C VAL A 280 14.55 -1.09 24.99
N LYS A 281 14.99 -0.87 26.23
CA LYS A 281 15.69 -1.85 27.06
C LYS A 281 14.87 -3.12 27.23
N ASN A 282 13.58 -2.98 27.56
CA ASN A 282 12.69 -4.10 27.81
C ASN A 282 12.37 -4.88 26.52
N ALA A 283 12.28 -4.18 25.38
CA ALA A 283 12.15 -4.80 24.06
C ALA A 283 13.40 -5.61 23.69
N LEU A 284 14.61 -5.07 23.90
CA LEU A 284 15.85 -5.84 23.67
C LEU A 284 15.99 -7.00 24.66
N GLN A 285 15.71 -6.80 25.96
CA GLN A 285 15.84 -7.85 26.97
C GLN A 285 14.94 -9.04 26.67
N VAL A 286 13.70 -8.84 26.23
CA VAL A 286 12.85 -10.00 25.88
C VAL A 286 13.38 -10.79 24.68
N MET A 287 14.03 -10.14 23.70
CA MET A 287 14.69 -10.86 22.60
C MET A 287 15.88 -11.70 23.09
N TYR A 288 16.64 -11.24 24.08
CA TYR A 288 17.67 -12.05 24.76
C TYR A 288 17.04 -13.19 25.60
N ASP A 289 15.98 -12.90 26.36
CA ASP A 289 15.29 -13.89 27.20
C ASP A 289 14.67 -15.03 26.37
N THR A 290 14.26 -14.76 25.12
CA THR A 290 13.78 -15.77 24.17
C THR A 290 14.84 -16.27 23.16
N GLN A 291 16.11 -15.85 23.29
CA GLN A 291 17.17 -16.25 22.36
C GLN A 291 17.38 -17.77 22.36
N ASN A 292 17.63 -18.36 21.19
CA ASN A 292 17.92 -19.79 21.07
C ASN A 292 19.30 -20.12 21.67
N ASN A 293 19.29 -20.55 22.94
CA ASN A 293 20.48 -20.92 23.72
C ASN A 293 21.44 -21.92 23.04
N SER A 294 20.96 -22.72 22.07
CA SER A 294 21.76 -23.72 21.35
C SER A 294 22.40 -23.20 20.07
N THR A 295 21.84 -22.16 19.44
CA THR A 295 22.32 -21.65 18.14
C THR A 295 22.79 -20.20 18.19
N GLY A 296 22.38 -19.40 19.17
CA GLY A 296 22.56 -17.95 19.19
C GLY A 296 21.49 -17.17 18.41
N ALA A 297 20.55 -17.84 17.74
CA ALA A 297 19.52 -17.16 16.96
C ALA A 297 18.51 -16.41 17.84
N PHE A 298 18.39 -15.10 17.64
CA PHE A 298 17.16 -14.35 17.98
C PHE A 298 15.98 -14.79 17.11
N ASP A 299 14.78 -14.55 17.63
CA ASP A 299 13.52 -14.61 16.89
C ASP A 299 13.33 -13.35 16.02
N GLU A 300 12.41 -13.42 15.05
CA GLU A 300 12.04 -12.28 14.17
C GLU A 300 11.15 -11.27 14.89
N SER A 301 10.35 -11.72 15.86
CA SER A 301 9.51 -10.88 16.72
C SER A 301 9.45 -11.44 18.14
N GLY A 302 9.22 -10.57 19.11
CA GLY A 302 9.07 -10.95 20.51
C GLY A 302 7.74 -11.67 20.81
N PRO A 303 7.59 -12.20 22.03
CA PRO A 303 6.34 -12.80 22.47
C PRO A 303 5.20 -11.76 22.55
N PRO A 304 3.93 -12.18 22.44
CA PRO A 304 3.46 -13.55 22.22
C PRO A 304 3.49 -13.98 20.74
N LEU A 305 4.07 -13.18 19.84
CA LEU A 305 4.06 -13.40 18.41
C LEU A 305 5.15 -14.39 17.95
N SER A 306 6.37 -14.23 18.47
CA SER A 306 7.47 -15.21 18.40
C SER A 306 7.70 -15.86 17.04
N GLN A 307 7.63 -15.06 15.96
CA GLN A 307 8.00 -15.52 14.62
C GLN A 307 9.52 -15.70 14.53
N LYS A 308 9.99 -16.49 13.56
CA LYS A 308 11.39 -16.99 13.51
C LYS A 308 11.92 -16.91 12.08
N ASP A 309 13.12 -17.41 11.86
CA ASP A 309 13.70 -17.62 10.51
C ASP A 309 13.81 -16.34 9.66
N SER A 310 14.28 -15.25 10.30
CA SER A 310 14.70 -13.99 9.66
C SER A 310 16.15 -13.66 10.02
N ASP A 311 17.03 -13.57 9.03
CA ASP A 311 18.43 -13.16 9.24
C ASP A 311 18.57 -11.63 9.37
N THR A 312 17.67 -10.85 8.76
CA THR A 312 17.67 -9.38 8.83
C THR A 312 17.20 -8.90 10.21
N TYR A 313 16.10 -9.42 10.75
CA TYR A 313 15.58 -9.03 12.07
C TYR A 313 16.47 -9.52 13.22
N HIS A 314 17.14 -10.66 13.02
CA HIS A 314 18.23 -11.12 13.90
C HIS A 314 19.33 -10.05 14.04
N MET A 315 19.84 -9.54 12.91
CA MET A 315 20.86 -8.49 12.92
C MET A 315 20.33 -7.14 13.44
N TRP A 316 19.08 -6.77 13.15
CA TRP A 316 18.49 -5.56 13.70
C TRP A 316 18.39 -5.57 15.24
N THR A 317 18.25 -6.75 15.87
CA THR A 317 18.36 -6.90 17.34
C THR A 317 19.77 -6.52 17.84
N MET A 318 20.81 -6.89 17.09
CA MET A 318 22.21 -6.58 17.40
C MET A 318 22.53 -5.09 17.19
N VAL A 319 22.00 -4.48 16.13
CA VAL A 319 22.12 -3.03 15.86
C VAL A 319 21.32 -2.22 16.91
N GLY A 320 20.15 -2.71 17.32
CA GLY A 320 19.37 -2.15 18.42
C GLY A 320 20.15 -2.15 19.75
N THR A 321 20.87 -3.24 20.03
CA THR A 321 21.78 -3.32 21.20
C THR A 321 22.89 -2.27 21.15
N TYR A 322 23.52 -2.04 19.98
CA TYR A 322 24.51 -0.97 19.81
C TYR A 322 23.91 0.42 20.05
N ASN A 323 22.77 0.72 19.43
CA ASN A 323 22.10 2.01 19.57
C ASN A 323 21.71 2.28 21.03
N TYR A 324 21.17 1.28 21.73
CA TYR A 324 20.86 1.38 23.16
C TYR A 324 22.10 1.72 24.00
N MET A 325 23.23 1.05 23.77
CA MET A 325 24.48 1.30 24.48
C MET A 325 25.10 2.67 24.15
N LEU A 326 25.04 3.10 22.89
CA LEU A 326 25.48 4.42 22.45
C LEU A 326 24.70 5.55 23.17
N PHE A 327 23.41 5.34 23.45
CA PHE A 327 22.56 6.35 24.06
C PHE A 327 22.49 6.30 25.60
N THR A 328 22.74 5.14 26.23
CA THR A 328 22.61 4.94 27.69
C THR A 328 23.91 4.69 28.46
N ASN A 329 24.90 4.04 27.83
CA ASN A 329 26.04 3.41 28.53
C ASN A 329 25.61 2.46 29.68
N ASP A 330 24.55 1.66 29.49
CA ASP A 330 24.11 0.66 30.49
C ASP A 330 25.04 -0.57 30.49
N SER A 331 26.14 -0.46 31.26
CA SER A 331 27.13 -1.54 31.42
C SER A 331 26.52 -2.85 31.90
N ASP A 332 25.52 -2.78 32.79
CA ASP A 332 24.94 -3.93 33.47
C ASP A 332 24.02 -4.72 32.51
N PHE A 333 23.36 -4.03 31.58
CA PHE A 333 22.65 -4.65 30.47
C PHE A 333 23.61 -5.29 29.47
N LEU A 334 24.73 -4.64 29.14
CA LEU A 334 25.72 -5.22 28.22
C LEU A 334 26.41 -6.44 28.82
N GLU A 335 26.94 -6.36 30.04
CA GLU A 335 27.63 -7.45 30.73
C GLU A 335 26.74 -8.71 30.83
N ARG A 336 25.47 -8.53 31.21
CA ARG A 336 24.48 -9.62 31.28
C ARG A 336 24.28 -10.34 29.94
N ASN A 337 24.17 -9.58 28.85
CA ASN A 337 23.72 -10.09 27.57
C ASN A 337 24.89 -10.34 26.58
N TRP A 338 26.14 -10.07 26.99
CA TRP A 338 27.33 -10.14 26.11
C TRP A 338 27.59 -11.53 25.53
N GLU A 339 27.44 -12.61 26.32
CA GLU A 339 27.55 -13.98 25.82
C GLU A 339 26.47 -14.30 24.77
N GLY A 340 25.26 -13.73 24.94
CA GLY A 340 24.17 -13.81 23.96
C GLY A 340 24.50 -13.07 22.66
N TYR A 341 25.08 -11.86 22.76
CA TYR A 341 25.52 -11.08 21.59
C TYR A 341 26.64 -11.80 20.82
N GLN A 342 27.61 -12.40 21.52
CA GLN A 342 28.67 -13.19 20.88
C GLN A 342 28.09 -14.40 20.13
N LYS A 343 27.16 -15.15 20.74
CA LYS A 343 26.47 -16.28 20.08
C LYS A 343 25.66 -15.83 18.86
N ALA A 344 25.02 -14.67 18.91
CA ALA A 344 24.32 -14.10 17.77
C ALA A 344 25.29 -13.74 16.62
N MET A 345 26.41 -13.10 16.94
CA MET A 345 27.45 -12.78 15.96
C MET A 345 28.03 -14.03 15.29
N ASP A 346 28.30 -15.09 16.05
CA ASP A 346 28.79 -16.36 15.49
C ASP A 346 27.70 -17.13 14.73
N TYR A 347 26.41 -17.01 15.11
CA TYR A 347 25.28 -17.55 14.34
C TYR A 347 25.22 -16.93 12.93
N ILE A 348 25.15 -15.59 12.85
CA ILE A 348 24.98 -14.91 11.57
C ILE A 348 26.27 -14.93 10.73
N TYR A 349 27.43 -14.76 11.36
CA TYR A 349 28.70 -14.84 10.63
C TYR A 349 29.04 -16.28 10.21
N GLY A 350 28.55 -17.29 10.94
CA GLY A 350 28.66 -18.70 10.54
C GLY A 350 27.96 -19.04 9.22
N LYS A 351 27.10 -18.14 8.71
CA LYS A 351 26.45 -18.24 7.39
C LYS A 351 27.23 -17.56 6.25
N VAL A 352 28.38 -16.92 6.53
CA VAL A 352 29.25 -16.33 5.51
C VAL A 352 30.05 -17.44 4.81
N THR A 353 29.87 -17.58 3.50
CA THR A 353 30.44 -18.71 2.73
C THR A 353 31.64 -18.29 1.88
N TYR A 354 32.53 -19.26 1.62
CA TYR A 354 33.63 -19.12 0.66
C TYR A 354 33.29 -19.89 -0.63
N PRO A 355 33.75 -19.45 -1.82
CA PRO A 355 34.79 -18.42 -2.03
C PRO A 355 34.32 -16.96 -1.97
N SER A 356 33.02 -16.66 -2.05
CA SER A 356 32.52 -15.29 -2.22
C SER A 356 32.74 -14.35 -1.02
N GLY A 357 32.86 -14.87 0.21
CA GLY A 357 32.97 -14.05 1.41
C GLY A 357 31.67 -13.34 1.79
N LEU A 358 30.53 -13.79 1.25
CA LEU A 358 29.21 -13.21 1.45
C LEU A 358 28.36 -14.06 2.41
N LEU A 359 27.57 -13.41 3.26
CA LEU A 359 26.45 -14.03 3.98
C LEU A 359 25.52 -14.76 3.01
N ASN A 360 25.24 -16.03 3.29
CA ASN A 360 24.19 -16.81 2.63
C ASN A 360 22.92 -16.80 3.50
N VAL A 361 22.02 -15.87 3.20
CA VAL A 361 20.73 -15.68 3.86
C VAL A 361 19.90 -16.95 3.74
N THR A 362 19.44 -17.44 4.89
CA THR A 362 18.67 -18.69 5.04
C THR A 362 17.46 -18.52 5.96
N GLY A 363 17.50 -17.56 6.88
CA GLY A 363 16.31 -16.96 7.46
C GLY A 363 15.74 -15.95 6.47
N THR A 364 14.87 -16.42 5.57
CA THR A 364 14.37 -15.65 4.42
C THR A 364 13.13 -14.80 4.72
N ARG A 365 12.67 -14.73 5.97
CA ARG A 365 11.51 -13.91 6.33
C ARG A 365 11.90 -12.45 6.48
N ASP A 366 11.23 -11.58 5.73
CA ASP A 366 11.32 -10.13 5.86
C ASP A 366 9.97 -9.48 5.52
N TRP A 367 9.55 -8.49 6.32
CA TRP A 367 8.29 -7.77 6.10
C TRP A 367 8.38 -6.67 5.03
N ALA A 368 9.56 -6.06 4.84
CA ALA A 368 9.75 -4.92 3.95
C ALA A 368 9.86 -5.32 2.46
N ARG A 369 10.11 -6.61 2.16
CA ARG A 369 10.49 -7.12 0.84
C ARG A 369 9.54 -8.19 0.29
N TRP A 370 9.63 -8.50 -1.01
CA TRP A 370 8.97 -9.66 -1.63
C TRP A 370 9.88 -10.90 -1.77
N GLN A 371 11.19 -10.71 -1.96
CA GLN A 371 12.16 -11.81 -2.09
C GLN A 371 13.40 -11.57 -1.22
N GLN A 372 13.92 -12.64 -0.63
CA GLN A 372 15.04 -12.64 0.31
C GLN A 372 15.68 -14.06 0.29
N GLY A 373 16.97 -14.18 0.56
CA GLY A 373 17.74 -15.43 0.46
C GLY A 373 19.00 -15.33 -0.40
N TYR A 374 19.83 -16.38 -0.36
CA TYR A 374 21.14 -16.43 -1.03
C TYR A 374 22.05 -15.26 -0.59
N ASN A 375 22.78 -14.62 -1.50
CA ASN A 375 23.63 -13.47 -1.18
C ASN A 375 22.91 -12.16 -1.50
N ASN A 376 21.73 -11.94 -0.89
CA ASN A 376 20.91 -10.75 -1.07
C ASN A 376 21.60 -9.51 -0.49
N SER A 377 21.65 -8.44 -1.29
CA SER A 377 22.46 -7.24 -1.02
C SER A 377 22.07 -6.51 0.26
N GLU A 378 20.79 -6.45 0.63
CA GLU A 378 20.32 -5.77 1.85
C GLU A 378 20.95 -6.39 3.10
N ALA A 379 20.84 -7.72 3.22
CA ALA A 379 21.40 -8.48 4.33
C ALA A 379 22.94 -8.32 4.42
N GLN A 380 23.63 -8.11 3.28
CA GLN A 380 25.06 -7.80 3.30
C GLN A 380 25.35 -6.42 3.90
N MET A 381 24.54 -5.40 3.60
CA MET A 381 24.70 -4.05 4.18
C MET A 381 24.44 -4.07 5.68
N ILE A 382 23.39 -4.79 6.11
CA ILE A 382 23.04 -4.94 7.53
C ILE A 382 24.14 -5.72 8.27
N LEU A 383 24.70 -6.79 7.70
CA LEU A 383 25.82 -7.51 8.31
C LEU A 383 27.10 -6.66 8.39
N TYR A 384 27.39 -5.86 7.35
CA TYR A 384 28.52 -4.93 7.38
C TYR A 384 28.38 -3.91 8.52
N HIS A 385 27.20 -3.32 8.69
CA HIS A 385 26.93 -2.43 9.81
C HIS A 385 27.04 -3.16 11.15
N THR A 386 26.42 -4.33 11.28
CA THR A 386 26.43 -5.18 12.48
C THR A 386 27.84 -5.53 12.95
N LEU A 387 28.74 -5.89 12.04
CA LEU A 387 30.15 -6.19 12.33
C LEU A 387 30.92 -4.96 12.85
N ASN A 388 30.69 -3.78 12.29
CA ASN A 388 31.29 -2.53 12.75
C ASN A 388 30.74 -2.13 14.14
N THR A 389 29.43 -2.12 14.31
CA THR A 389 28.79 -1.81 15.61
C THR A 389 29.15 -2.81 16.70
N GLY A 390 29.33 -4.08 16.34
CA GLY A 390 29.84 -5.11 17.24
C GLY A 390 31.29 -4.84 17.66
N ALA A 391 32.14 -4.37 16.75
CA ALA A 391 33.54 -4.07 17.05
C ALA A 391 33.69 -2.90 18.04
N GLU A 392 32.78 -1.93 18.00
CA GLU A 392 32.65 -0.88 19.02
C GLU A 392 32.10 -1.44 20.34
N LEU A 393 31.02 -2.24 20.32
CA LEU A 393 30.48 -2.91 21.52
C LEU A 393 31.52 -3.77 22.25
N ALA A 394 32.37 -4.51 21.52
CA ALA A 394 33.45 -5.30 22.12
C ALA A 394 34.45 -4.42 22.90
N THR A 395 34.69 -3.20 22.42
CA THR A 395 35.54 -2.21 23.11
C THR A 395 34.86 -1.70 24.38
N TRP A 396 33.54 -1.51 24.37
CA TRP A 396 32.78 -1.02 25.53
C TRP A 396 32.47 -2.11 26.56
N ALA A 397 32.35 -3.37 26.14
CA ALA A 397 32.26 -4.55 27.00
C ALA A 397 33.58 -4.87 27.73
N GLY A 398 34.68 -4.16 27.41
CA GLY A 398 36.00 -4.39 28.00
C GLY A 398 36.66 -5.69 27.54
N ASP A 399 36.31 -6.20 26.35
CA ASP A 399 36.91 -7.43 25.81
C ASP A 399 38.42 -7.26 25.65
N SER A 400 39.20 -8.09 26.35
CA SER A 400 40.66 -8.08 26.28
C SER A 400 41.21 -9.02 25.20
N GLY A 401 40.37 -9.48 24.28
CA GLY A 401 40.73 -10.35 23.17
C GLY A 401 40.79 -9.61 21.84
N ASP A 402 40.73 -10.38 20.76
CA ASP A 402 40.79 -9.89 19.38
C ASP A 402 39.40 -9.68 18.76
N LEU A 403 38.30 -9.58 19.52
CA LEU A 403 36.96 -9.48 18.93
C LEU A 403 36.78 -8.22 18.08
N SER A 404 37.17 -7.05 18.60
CA SER A 404 37.05 -5.78 17.88
C SER A 404 37.89 -5.75 16.59
N SER A 405 39.13 -6.24 16.64
CA SER A 405 40.03 -6.34 15.48
C SER A 405 39.53 -7.37 14.47
N THR A 406 39.01 -8.51 14.95
CA THR A 406 38.43 -9.58 14.13
C THR A 406 37.19 -9.10 13.39
N TRP A 407 36.21 -8.50 14.07
CA TRP A 407 34.96 -8.07 13.45
C TRP A 407 35.17 -6.89 12.50
N THR A 408 36.06 -5.94 12.81
CA THR A 408 36.52 -4.92 11.85
C THR A 408 37.16 -5.56 10.60
N SER A 409 38.01 -6.58 10.76
CA SER A 409 38.62 -7.28 9.61
C SER A 409 37.60 -8.09 8.78
N ARG A 410 36.56 -8.64 9.42
CA ARG A 410 35.43 -9.30 8.75
C ARG A 410 34.60 -8.28 7.96
N ALA A 411 34.29 -7.12 8.54
CA ALA A 411 33.55 -6.03 7.88
C ALA A 411 34.27 -5.55 6.61
N GLU A 412 35.58 -5.31 6.67
CA GLU A 412 36.34 -4.84 5.50
C GLU A 412 36.36 -5.87 4.36
N LYS A 413 36.49 -7.16 4.67
CA LYS A 413 36.42 -8.23 3.65
C LYS A 413 35.03 -8.34 3.04
N LEU A 414 33.98 -8.22 3.86
CA LEU A 414 32.59 -8.23 3.40
C LEU A 414 32.32 -7.01 2.48
N ARG A 415 32.82 -5.82 2.83
CA ARG A 415 32.72 -4.62 1.98
C ARG A 415 33.35 -4.81 0.60
N GLN A 416 34.51 -5.46 0.55
CA GLN A 416 35.18 -5.80 -0.70
C GLN A 416 34.35 -6.79 -1.54
N ALA A 417 33.86 -7.87 -0.93
CA ALA A 417 33.00 -8.86 -1.58
C ALA A 417 31.67 -8.26 -2.10
N ILE A 418 31.03 -7.36 -1.35
CA ILE A 418 29.82 -6.63 -1.78
C ILE A 418 30.11 -5.83 -3.07
N ASN A 419 31.22 -5.08 -3.08
CA ASN A 419 31.62 -4.24 -4.21
C ASN A 419 32.12 -5.02 -5.44
N GLU A 420 32.49 -6.30 -5.27
CA GLU A 420 32.90 -7.22 -6.34
C GLU A 420 31.69 -7.96 -6.96
N TYR A 421 30.78 -8.50 -6.15
CA TYR A 421 29.74 -9.44 -6.60
C TYR A 421 28.33 -8.86 -6.72
N CYS A 422 28.00 -7.81 -5.97
CA CYS A 422 26.65 -7.24 -5.91
C CYS A 422 26.51 -5.91 -6.69
N TRP A 423 27.60 -5.34 -7.19
CA TRP A 423 27.61 -4.07 -7.91
C TRP A 423 27.31 -4.26 -9.41
N ASP A 424 26.45 -3.41 -9.97
CA ASP A 424 26.20 -3.30 -11.41
C ASP A 424 26.78 -1.99 -11.96
N GLU A 425 27.94 -2.12 -12.61
CA GLU A 425 28.68 -1.02 -13.24
C GLU A 425 27.95 -0.43 -14.46
N SER A 426 26.97 -1.15 -15.05
CA SER A 426 26.20 -0.67 -16.20
C SER A 426 24.99 0.18 -15.79
N TYR A 427 24.40 -0.12 -14.63
CA TYR A 427 23.31 0.64 -14.05
C TYR A 427 23.81 1.78 -13.15
N GLY A 428 24.86 1.55 -12.35
CA GLY A 428 25.40 2.49 -11.36
C GLY A 428 24.85 2.32 -9.94
N ALA A 429 24.45 1.09 -9.57
CA ALA A 429 23.93 0.77 -8.24
C ALA A 429 24.17 -0.71 -7.88
N PHE A 430 23.87 -1.11 -6.65
CA PHE A 430 23.80 -2.53 -6.29
C PHE A 430 22.55 -3.19 -6.87
N LYS A 431 22.74 -4.36 -7.46
CA LYS A 431 21.65 -5.30 -7.79
C LYS A 431 21.21 -6.07 -6.55
N ASP A 432 20.04 -6.71 -6.59
CA ASP A 432 19.39 -7.31 -5.42
C ASP A 432 20.15 -8.48 -4.78
N ASN A 433 20.97 -9.19 -5.55
CA ASN A 433 21.65 -10.39 -5.11
C ASN A 433 22.97 -10.58 -5.88
N ALA A 434 23.91 -11.36 -5.34
CA ALA A 434 25.09 -11.77 -6.10
C ALA A 434 24.75 -12.66 -7.31
N THR A 435 23.59 -13.34 -7.31
CA THR A 435 23.06 -14.09 -8.46
C THR A 435 22.69 -13.18 -9.64
N ASP A 436 22.31 -13.77 -10.78
CA ASP A 436 21.73 -13.00 -11.89
C ASP A 436 20.35 -12.44 -11.50
N THR A 437 20.13 -11.16 -11.75
CA THR A 437 18.89 -10.41 -11.45
C THR A 437 18.94 -9.02 -12.08
N THR A 438 17.78 -8.51 -12.50
CA THR A 438 17.61 -7.17 -13.11
C THR A 438 17.04 -6.13 -12.12
N LEU A 439 16.92 -6.48 -10.84
CA LEU A 439 16.34 -5.63 -9.80
C LEU A 439 17.46 -4.95 -9.00
N HIS A 440 17.36 -3.62 -8.84
CA HIS A 440 18.26 -2.80 -8.01
C HIS A 440 17.42 -2.20 -6.88
N PRO A 441 17.49 -2.73 -5.64
CA PRO A 441 16.52 -2.41 -4.61
C PRO A 441 16.79 -1.06 -3.95
N GLN A 442 15.75 -0.43 -3.39
CA GLN A 442 15.85 0.83 -2.66
C GLN A 442 16.60 0.63 -1.33
N ASP A 443 16.33 -0.47 -0.61
CA ASP A 443 16.90 -0.80 0.70
C ASP A 443 18.44 -0.89 0.72
N ALA A 444 19.04 -1.84 0.00
CA ALA A 444 20.48 -2.10 0.01
C ALA A 444 21.27 -0.91 -0.52
N ASN A 445 20.73 -0.20 -1.51
CA ASN A 445 21.34 1.00 -2.05
C ASN A 445 21.29 2.18 -1.05
N SER A 446 20.17 2.37 -0.36
CA SER A 446 20.05 3.37 0.71
C SER A 446 20.97 3.07 1.90
N MET A 447 21.03 1.81 2.31
CA MET A 447 21.92 1.34 3.38
C MET A 447 23.40 1.42 3.00
N ALA A 448 23.76 1.17 1.73
CA ALA A 448 25.13 1.33 1.25
C ALA A 448 25.63 2.78 1.35
N LEU A 449 24.76 3.77 1.08
CA LEU A 449 25.05 5.19 1.31
C LEU A 449 25.19 5.50 2.80
N LEU A 450 24.24 5.03 3.62
CA LEU A 450 24.18 5.33 5.05
C LEU A 450 25.36 4.74 5.84
N PHE A 451 25.74 3.50 5.53
CA PHE A 451 26.78 2.77 6.25
C PHE A 451 28.19 2.94 5.63
N GLY A 452 28.34 3.64 4.49
CA GLY A 452 29.65 3.91 3.89
C GLY A 452 30.30 2.70 3.20
N VAL A 453 29.47 1.85 2.58
CA VAL A 453 29.93 0.61 1.89
C VAL A 453 30.70 0.92 0.59
N VAL A 454 30.52 2.12 0.04
CA VAL A 454 31.03 2.56 -1.26
C VAL A 454 31.98 3.76 -1.16
N ASP A 455 32.76 4.00 -2.22
CA ASP A 455 33.48 5.26 -2.44
C ASP A 455 32.53 6.42 -2.84
N ALA A 456 33.09 7.61 -2.99
CA ALA A 456 32.34 8.84 -3.27
C ALA A 456 31.69 8.88 -4.67
N ASP A 457 32.28 8.22 -5.67
CA ASP A 457 31.77 8.25 -7.05
C ASP A 457 30.61 7.26 -7.19
N ARG A 458 30.76 6.04 -6.63
CA ARG A 458 29.67 5.07 -6.49
C ARG A 458 28.54 5.60 -5.61
N ALA A 459 28.85 6.30 -4.52
CA ALA A 459 27.85 6.96 -3.66
C ALA A 459 27.06 8.06 -4.40
N ALA A 460 27.73 8.88 -5.21
CA ALA A 460 27.06 9.89 -6.03
C ALA A 460 26.09 9.24 -7.03
N SER A 461 26.51 8.15 -7.69
CA SER A 461 25.71 7.39 -8.65
C SER A 461 24.48 6.74 -8.02
N ILE A 462 24.65 5.99 -6.92
CA ILE A 462 23.53 5.40 -6.15
C ILE A 462 22.55 6.51 -5.70
N SER A 463 23.06 7.61 -5.16
CA SER A 463 22.22 8.71 -4.68
C SER A 463 21.44 9.40 -5.81
N GLU A 464 21.86 9.29 -7.06
CA GLU A 464 21.10 9.73 -8.23
C GLU A 464 20.06 8.68 -8.64
N ARG A 465 20.46 7.39 -8.70
CA ARG A 465 19.58 6.27 -9.05
C ARG A 465 18.37 6.09 -8.13
N LEU A 466 18.53 6.30 -6.82
CA LEU A 466 17.39 6.22 -5.90
C LEU A 466 16.26 7.21 -6.27
N THR A 467 16.59 8.33 -6.94
CA THR A 467 15.58 9.30 -7.40
C THR A 467 14.79 8.85 -8.64
N ASP A 468 15.26 7.84 -9.39
CA ASP A 468 14.51 7.24 -10.52
C ASP A 468 13.21 6.56 -10.01
N ASN A 469 13.13 6.19 -8.73
CA ASN A 469 11.98 5.54 -8.07
C ASN A 469 10.90 6.53 -7.57
N TRP A 470 11.06 7.85 -7.74
CA TRP A 470 10.24 8.86 -7.05
C TRP A 470 8.91 9.22 -7.75
N THR A 471 7.81 8.75 -7.17
CA THR A 471 6.44 9.19 -7.52
C THR A 471 6.09 10.52 -6.85
N PRO A 472 5.00 11.22 -7.26
CA PRO A 472 4.57 12.47 -6.61
C PRO A 472 4.24 12.36 -5.11
N ILE A 473 4.14 11.15 -4.54
CA ILE A 473 3.77 10.90 -3.14
C ILE A 473 4.79 10.05 -2.37
N GLY A 474 5.97 9.75 -2.96
CA GLY A 474 7.05 9.01 -2.30
C GLY A 474 7.85 8.10 -3.26
N ALA A 475 8.91 7.49 -2.75
CA ALA A 475 9.69 6.49 -3.49
C ALA A 475 9.02 5.11 -3.44
N VAL A 476 8.85 4.47 -4.59
CA VAL A 476 8.37 3.07 -4.67
C VAL A 476 9.56 2.14 -4.53
N ALA A 477 9.45 1.13 -3.68
CA ALA A 477 10.51 0.13 -3.49
C ALA A 477 10.47 -0.93 -4.61
N PRO A 478 11.51 -1.07 -5.46
CA PRO A 478 11.53 -2.11 -6.50
C PRO A 478 11.38 -3.55 -5.95
N GLU A 479 11.94 -3.80 -4.77
CA GLU A 479 11.88 -5.04 -3.98
C GLU A 479 10.49 -5.34 -3.39
N LEU A 480 9.60 -4.35 -3.35
CA LEU A 480 8.20 -4.48 -2.95
C LEU A 480 7.31 -3.63 -3.88
N PRO A 481 7.10 -4.08 -5.14
CA PRO A 481 6.44 -3.28 -6.18
C PRO A 481 5.10 -2.68 -5.77
N GLU A 482 4.72 -1.56 -6.39
CA GLU A 482 3.55 -0.71 -6.07
C GLU A 482 3.55 -0.05 -4.68
N ASN A 483 4.36 -0.53 -3.72
CA ASN A 483 4.35 -0.04 -2.34
C ASN A 483 5.39 1.07 -2.14
N ILE A 484 4.98 2.10 -1.40
CA ILE A 484 5.83 3.16 -0.86
C ILE A 484 6.01 2.84 0.63
N SER A 485 7.25 2.51 1.00
CA SER A 485 7.63 2.18 2.37
C SER A 485 8.41 3.37 2.98
N PRO A 486 7.85 4.11 3.96
CA PRO A 486 8.59 5.13 4.68
C PRO A 486 9.63 4.53 5.64
N PHE A 487 9.60 3.23 5.93
CA PHE A 487 10.74 2.52 6.55
C PHE A 487 11.94 2.48 5.63
N ILE A 488 11.79 1.95 4.40
CA ILE A 488 12.90 1.91 3.42
C ILE A 488 13.35 3.33 3.06
N SER A 489 12.38 4.24 2.86
CA SER A 489 12.66 5.66 2.60
C SER A 489 13.34 6.37 3.79
N SER A 490 13.23 5.85 5.03
CA SER A 490 13.96 6.39 6.19
C SER A 490 15.45 6.09 6.13
N PHE A 491 15.86 5.00 5.47
CA PHE A 491 17.27 4.79 5.12
C PHE A 491 17.69 5.69 3.94
N GLU A 492 16.83 5.88 2.93
CA GLU A 492 17.15 6.71 1.77
C GLU A 492 17.45 8.16 2.15
N ILE A 493 16.59 8.80 2.96
CA ILE A 493 16.80 10.19 3.39
C ILE A 493 18.11 10.33 4.20
N GLN A 494 18.45 9.35 5.04
CA GLN A 494 19.68 9.36 5.83
C GLN A 494 20.91 9.07 4.95
N GLY A 495 20.81 8.16 3.98
CA GLY A 495 21.85 7.91 2.98
C GLY A 495 22.19 9.17 2.17
N HIS A 496 21.17 9.86 1.64
CA HIS A 496 21.34 11.16 0.99
C HIS A 496 21.99 12.21 1.90
N LEU A 497 21.60 12.28 3.17
CA LEU A 497 22.19 13.21 4.15
C LEU A 497 23.65 12.87 4.49
N THR A 498 23.99 11.59 4.58
CA THR A 498 25.36 11.09 4.82
C THR A 498 26.30 11.45 3.67
N VAL A 499 25.85 11.34 2.42
CA VAL A 499 26.68 11.60 1.22
C VAL A 499 26.56 13.04 0.69
N GLY A 500 26.06 13.97 1.50
CA GLY A 500 26.06 15.41 1.19
C GLY A 500 25.03 15.84 0.15
N GLN A 501 23.93 15.11 0.01
CA GLN A 501 22.81 15.40 -0.90
C GLN A 501 21.52 15.80 -0.14
N PRO A 502 21.55 16.74 0.81
CA PRO A 502 20.44 17.02 1.73
C PRO A 502 19.20 17.61 1.04
N GLN A 503 19.36 18.17 -0.17
CA GLN A 503 18.24 18.60 -1.01
C GLN A 503 17.35 17.42 -1.42
N ARG A 504 17.94 16.26 -1.76
CA ARG A 504 17.20 15.04 -2.09
C ARG A 504 16.42 14.56 -0.86
N ALA A 505 17.08 14.52 0.30
CA ALA A 505 16.45 14.13 1.56
C ALA A 505 15.25 15.01 1.95
N LEU A 506 15.40 16.35 1.97
CA LEU A 506 14.28 17.24 2.32
C LEU A 506 13.14 17.19 1.30
N GLU A 507 13.43 16.95 0.02
CA GLU A 507 12.38 16.74 -0.98
C GLU A 507 11.60 15.46 -0.69
N LEU A 508 12.27 14.32 -0.47
CA LEU A 508 11.60 13.05 -0.16
C LEU A 508 10.82 13.11 1.16
N ILE A 509 11.32 13.83 2.18
CA ILE A 509 10.58 14.08 3.44
C ILE A 509 9.26 14.82 3.16
N ARG A 510 9.31 15.94 2.42
CA ARG A 510 8.12 16.75 2.07
C ARG A 510 7.17 16.02 1.10
N ARG A 511 7.69 15.10 0.28
CA ARG A 511 6.97 14.33 -0.75
C ARG A 511 6.23 13.11 -0.17
N SER A 512 6.85 12.37 0.75
CA SER A 512 6.26 11.16 1.37
C SER A 512 5.47 11.51 2.64
N TRP A 513 6.14 11.79 3.75
CA TRP A 513 5.52 12.16 5.02
C TRP A 513 4.67 13.43 4.90
N GLY A 514 5.11 14.40 4.09
CA GLY A 514 4.31 15.60 3.81
C GLY A 514 3.04 15.34 2.99
N TRP A 515 2.98 14.28 2.18
CA TRP A 515 1.72 13.84 1.56
C TRP A 515 0.81 13.18 2.60
N TYR A 516 1.33 12.22 3.37
CA TYR A 516 0.53 11.51 4.38
C TYR A 516 -0.04 12.46 5.45
N TYR A 517 0.78 13.39 5.96
CA TYR A 517 0.37 14.39 6.95
C TYR A 517 -0.79 15.27 6.46
N ASN A 518 -0.84 15.61 5.17
CA ASN A 518 -1.89 16.43 4.57
C ASN A 518 -3.05 15.61 3.97
N ASN A 519 -3.02 14.28 4.07
CA ASN A 519 -4.09 13.42 3.56
C ASN A 519 -5.31 13.48 4.49
N ALA A 520 -6.47 13.86 3.94
CA ALA A 520 -7.70 14.07 4.71
C ALA A 520 -8.25 12.79 5.40
N ASN A 521 -7.79 11.60 5.00
CA ASN A 521 -8.13 10.34 5.64
C ASN A 521 -7.11 9.90 6.71
N GLY A 522 -5.89 10.45 6.70
CA GLY A 522 -4.83 10.12 7.66
C GLY A 522 -5.03 10.75 9.03
N THR A 523 -4.22 10.33 10.01
CA THR A 523 -4.34 10.75 11.42
C THR A 523 -3.95 12.21 11.66
N GLN A 524 -3.10 12.79 10.81
CA GLN A 524 -2.54 14.15 10.92
C GLN A 524 -1.71 14.41 12.20
N SER A 525 -1.33 13.33 12.90
CA SER A 525 -0.60 13.36 14.18
C SER A 525 0.49 12.31 14.32
N THR A 526 0.47 11.24 13.50
CA THR A 526 1.40 10.11 13.55
C THR A 526 1.94 9.82 12.14
N VAL A 527 2.74 8.76 11.97
CA VAL A 527 3.24 8.30 10.66
C VAL A 527 2.76 6.87 10.36
N ILE A 528 2.23 6.70 9.16
CA ILE A 528 1.69 5.42 8.64
C ILE A 528 2.80 4.41 8.39
N GLU A 529 2.47 3.12 8.52
CA GLU A 529 3.33 2.00 8.14
C GLU A 529 3.82 2.11 6.68
N GLY A 530 2.91 2.38 5.76
CA GLY A 530 3.16 2.46 4.32
C GLY A 530 1.88 2.63 3.52
N TYR A 531 1.99 2.79 2.20
CA TYR A 531 0.85 2.96 1.30
C TYR A 531 1.21 2.56 -0.13
N LEU A 532 0.23 2.50 -1.03
CA LEU A 532 0.46 2.22 -2.46
C LEU A 532 0.68 3.50 -3.24
N GLN A 533 1.42 3.43 -4.36
CA GLN A 533 1.68 4.59 -5.24
C GLN A 533 0.43 5.23 -5.85
N ASN A 534 -0.71 4.51 -5.85
CA ASN A 534 -2.01 5.03 -6.25
C ASN A 534 -2.69 5.91 -5.16
N GLY A 535 -2.05 6.13 -4.01
CA GLY A 535 -2.53 6.97 -2.92
C GLY A 535 -3.51 6.31 -1.95
N THR A 536 -3.70 4.98 -2.04
CA THR A 536 -4.52 4.21 -1.10
C THR A 536 -3.68 3.60 0.03
N PHE A 537 -4.27 3.47 1.22
CA PHE A 537 -3.68 2.76 2.36
C PHE A 537 -3.79 1.23 2.18
N GLY A 538 -3.27 0.72 1.07
CA GLY A 538 -3.29 -0.69 0.68
C GLY A 538 -1.93 -1.37 0.80
N TYR A 539 -1.05 -0.88 1.68
CA TYR A 539 0.26 -1.47 1.91
C TYR A 539 0.13 -2.95 2.26
N ARG A 540 0.92 -3.82 1.59
CA ARG A 540 0.90 -5.29 1.76
C ARG A 540 -0.51 -5.93 1.62
N SER A 541 -1.47 -5.23 1.01
CA SER A 541 -2.86 -5.69 0.94
C SER A 541 -3.01 -6.98 0.13
N ASP A 542 -2.38 -7.09 -1.03
CA ASP A 542 -2.38 -8.33 -1.83
C ASP A 542 -1.50 -9.45 -1.24
N ARG A 543 -0.57 -9.10 -0.34
CA ARG A 543 0.51 -9.97 0.17
C ARG A 543 0.73 -9.79 1.67
N GLY A 544 -0.13 -10.44 2.44
CA GLY A 544 -0.01 -10.57 3.89
C GLY A 544 -1.25 -10.08 4.65
N TYR A 545 -1.95 -9.07 4.14
CA TYR A 545 -3.18 -8.54 4.78
C TYR A 545 -4.49 -9.03 4.15
N TYR A 546 -4.48 -10.05 3.29
CA TYR A 546 -5.69 -10.72 2.78
C TYR A 546 -6.68 -9.76 2.07
N TYR A 547 -6.15 -8.72 1.41
CA TYR A 547 -6.86 -7.56 0.82
C TYR A 547 -7.60 -6.65 1.81
N ASP A 548 -7.37 -6.81 3.12
CA ASP A 548 -7.88 -5.93 4.16
C ASP A 548 -7.00 -4.69 4.34
N THR A 549 -7.35 -3.62 3.62
CA THR A 549 -6.70 -2.32 3.74
C THR A 549 -6.79 -1.71 5.14
N ALA A 550 -7.79 -2.09 5.95
CA ALA A 550 -8.01 -1.52 7.27
C ALA A 550 -7.00 -2.04 8.31
N TYR A 551 -6.24 -3.09 7.98
CA TYR A 551 -5.18 -3.65 8.82
C TYR A 551 -3.86 -2.86 8.77
N VAL A 552 -3.68 -1.97 7.81
CA VAL A 552 -2.51 -1.06 7.76
C VAL A 552 -2.52 -0.17 9.00
N SER A 553 -1.37 -0.04 9.67
CA SER A 553 -1.25 0.80 10.86
C SER A 553 -0.96 2.25 10.49
N HIS A 554 -1.69 3.19 11.08
CA HIS A 554 -1.47 4.63 10.90
C HIS A 554 -0.58 5.25 11.97
N SER A 555 -0.16 4.45 12.95
CA SER A 555 0.98 4.73 13.82
C SER A 555 1.95 3.56 13.77
N HIS A 556 3.13 3.73 13.13
CA HIS A 556 4.15 2.69 13.02
C HIS A 556 5.58 3.23 13.23
N GLY A 557 6.30 2.69 14.21
CA GLY A 557 7.55 3.25 14.72
C GLY A 557 8.66 3.31 13.66
N TRP A 558 8.71 2.31 12.77
CA TRP A 558 9.69 2.20 11.68
C TRP A 558 9.70 3.35 10.66
N SER A 559 8.67 4.19 10.65
CA SER A 559 8.50 5.29 9.69
C SER A 559 8.85 6.66 10.31
N SER A 560 9.39 6.67 11.53
CA SER A 560 9.76 7.89 12.27
C SER A 560 11.06 8.57 11.81
N GLY A 561 11.76 8.05 10.81
CA GLY A 561 13.11 8.47 10.38
C GLY A 561 13.36 9.96 10.15
N PRO A 562 12.40 10.79 9.68
CA PRO A 562 12.58 12.25 9.64
C PRO A 562 12.92 12.88 11.00
N THR A 563 12.49 12.26 12.12
CA THR A 563 12.74 12.74 13.48
C THR A 563 14.24 12.74 13.80
N SER A 564 14.91 11.60 13.60
CA SER A 564 16.36 11.49 13.76
C SER A 564 17.13 12.20 12.64
N ALA A 565 16.65 12.13 11.39
CA ALA A 565 17.32 12.76 10.25
C ALA A 565 17.42 14.30 10.36
N LEU A 566 16.35 14.97 10.78
CA LEU A 566 16.34 16.44 10.93
C LEU A 566 17.25 16.90 12.08
N THR A 567 17.26 16.19 13.22
CA THR A 567 18.16 16.51 14.35
C THR A 567 19.63 16.20 13.99
N ASN A 568 19.92 14.99 13.55
CA ASN A 568 21.30 14.50 13.38
C ASN A 568 22.04 15.11 12.19
N TYR A 569 21.34 15.60 11.16
CA TYR A 569 21.97 16.11 9.92
C TYR A 569 21.58 17.54 9.54
N ILE A 570 20.32 17.98 9.73
CA ILE A 570 19.92 19.36 9.36
C ILE A 570 20.32 20.35 10.46
N VAL A 571 19.94 20.10 11.72
CA VAL A 571 20.59 20.75 12.88
C VAL A 571 22.04 20.27 12.99
N GLY A 572 22.27 18.99 12.68
CA GLY A 572 23.59 18.41 12.50
C GLY A 572 24.24 17.90 13.80
N ILE A 573 23.49 17.83 14.90
CA ILE A 573 24.02 17.47 16.23
C ILE A 573 23.77 15.98 16.53
N SER A 574 24.83 15.23 16.82
CA SER A 574 24.73 13.81 17.17
C SER A 574 25.81 13.37 18.17
N VAL A 575 25.55 12.29 18.90
CA VAL A 575 26.56 11.60 19.72
C VAL A 575 27.42 10.67 18.86
N THR A 576 28.68 10.43 19.27
CA THR A 576 29.64 9.56 18.56
C THR A 576 30.38 8.58 19.46
N SER A 577 30.01 8.52 20.75
CA SER A 577 30.38 7.47 21.71
C SER A 577 29.37 7.51 22.87
N PRO A 578 29.36 6.50 23.78
CA PRO A 578 28.31 6.35 24.78
C PRO A 578 28.00 7.62 25.59
N LEU A 579 26.71 7.87 25.80
CA LEU A 579 26.14 9.06 26.44
C LEU A 579 26.50 10.42 25.80
N GLY A 580 27.16 10.44 24.64
CA GLY A 580 27.69 11.67 24.05
C GLY A 580 28.95 12.20 24.71
N ALA A 581 29.73 11.32 25.39
CA ALA A 581 31.07 11.66 25.87
C ALA A 581 31.95 12.24 24.74
N THR A 582 31.76 11.72 23.52
CA THR A 582 32.09 12.42 22.27
C THR A 582 30.87 12.71 21.41
N TRP A 583 30.91 13.80 20.66
CA TRP A 583 29.82 14.27 19.80
C TRP A 583 30.31 14.93 18.49
N ARG A 584 29.37 15.19 17.58
CA ARG A 584 29.56 15.91 16.31
C ARG A 584 28.51 17.01 16.16
N ILE A 585 28.92 18.15 15.60
CA ILE A 585 28.00 19.17 15.08
C ILE A 585 28.40 19.48 13.63
N ALA A 586 27.54 19.15 12.67
CA ALA A 586 27.78 19.31 11.23
C ALA A 586 26.49 19.65 10.46
N PRO A 587 26.00 20.89 10.55
CA PRO A 587 24.68 21.28 10.02
C PRO A 587 24.62 21.27 8.49
N GLN A 588 23.46 20.92 7.94
CA GLN A 588 23.19 20.92 6.49
C GLN A 588 21.98 21.80 6.17
N PHE A 589 22.21 22.99 5.63
CA PHE A 589 21.20 24.06 5.63
C PHE A 589 20.11 23.98 4.57
N VAL A 590 20.42 23.40 3.39
CA VAL A 590 19.49 23.32 2.25
C VAL A 590 18.82 24.68 1.94
N ASP A 591 17.50 24.70 1.72
CA ASP A 591 16.65 25.88 1.49
C ASP A 591 16.25 26.62 2.79
N LEU A 592 16.41 25.97 3.94
CA LEU A 592 16.06 26.52 5.26
C LEU A 592 16.96 27.71 5.64
N GLN A 593 16.38 28.69 6.31
CA GLN A 593 17.05 29.89 6.83
C GLN A 593 17.55 29.70 8.26
N SER A 594 16.87 28.88 9.05
CA SER A 594 17.26 28.54 10.42
C SER A 594 16.69 27.18 10.84
N ALA A 595 17.49 26.40 11.57
CA ALA A 595 17.03 25.22 12.29
C ALA A 595 17.74 25.12 13.65
N GLU A 596 17.03 24.63 14.64
CA GLU A 596 17.50 24.34 16.00
C GLU A 596 16.90 23.02 16.50
N GLY A 597 17.58 22.42 17.48
CA GLY A 597 17.12 21.19 18.12
C GLY A 597 18.09 20.71 19.19
N GLY A 598 17.66 19.70 19.93
CA GLY A 598 18.43 19.14 21.03
C GLY A 598 17.79 17.92 21.66
N PHE A 599 18.54 17.26 22.52
CA PHE A 599 18.16 16.06 23.27
C PHE A 599 18.95 16.00 24.59
N THR A 600 18.59 15.09 25.49
CA THR A 600 19.35 14.84 26.73
C THR A 600 20.02 13.48 26.73
N THR A 601 21.16 13.37 27.41
CA THR A 601 21.66 12.12 27.99
C THR A 601 21.82 12.30 29.51
N SER A 602 22.24 11.27 30.25
CA SER A 602 22.53 11.42 31.68
C SER A 602 23.70 12.38 31.99
N LEU A 603 24.49 12.77 30.99
CA LEU A 603 25.48 13.85 31.11
C LEU A 603 24.85 15.25 31.08
N GLY A 604 23.67 15.40 30.46
CA GLY A 604 22.93 16.67 30.36
C GLY A 604 22.39 16.96 28.96
N LYS A 605 22.15 18.24 28.69
CA LYS A 605 21.54 18.73 27.44
C LYS A 605 22.58 18.89 26.32
N PHE A 606 22.25 18.34 25.15
CA PHE A 606 22.89 18.60 23.86
C PHE A 606 21.91 19.45 23.05
N GLN A 607 22.35 20.60 22.55
CA GLN A 607 21.52 21.55 21.83
C GLN A 607 22.35 22.31 20.80
N ALA A 608 21.82 22.50 19.60
CA ALA A 608 22.42 23.38 18.58
C ALA A 608 21.33 24.12 17.80
N GLY A 609 21.64 25.34 17.37
CA GLY A 609 20.76 26.14 16.53
C GLY A 609 21.55 27.08 15.64
N TRP A 610 21.20 27.14 14.35
CA TRP A 610 21.88 27.97 13.37
C TRP A 610 20.91 28.88 12.61
N SER A 611 21.42 30.00 12.12
CA SER A 611 20.67 30.96 11.30
C SER A 611 21.54 31.59 10.23
N LYS A 612 21.05 31.56 8.98
CA LYS A 612 21.67 32.26 7.84
C LYS A 612 21.57 33.77 8.00
N THR A 613 22.54 34.47 7.41
CA THR A 613 22.66 35.93 7.37
C THR A 613 23.21 36.36 6.01
N ASP A 614 23.11 37.65 5.66
CA ASP A 614 23.65 38.22 4.42
C ASP A 614 25.17 38.01 4.18
N LYS A 615 25.90 37.51 5.19
CA LYS A 615 27.38 37.39 5.20
C LYS A 615 27.90 35.98 5.53
N GLY A 616 27.02 35.02 5.81
CA GLY A 616 27.39 33.73 6.41
C GLY A 616 26.29 33.23 7.32
N TYR A 617 26.64 32.63 8.46
CA TYR A 617 25.65 32.18 9.46
C TYR A 617 26.20 32.26 10.88
N THR A 618 25.29 32.34 11.85
CA THR A 618 25.59 32.02 13.26
C THR A 618 25.21 30.58 13.56
N LEU A 619 25.95 29.95 14.47
CA LEU A 619 25.62 28.67 15.08
C LEU A 619 25.87 28.82 16.59
N ASP A 620 24.81 28.73 17.38
CA ASP A 620 24.84 28.74 18.83
C ASP A 620 24.62 27.31 19.32
N PHE A 621 25.45 26.78 20.21
CA PHE A 621 25.31 25.40 20.70
C PHE A 621 25.68 25.24 22.18
N THR A 622 25.12 24.23 22.83
CA THR A 622 25.40 23.82 24.21
C THR A 622 25.56 22.32 24.28
N VAL A 623 26.62 21.87 24.97
CA VAL A 623 26.90 20.45 25.22
C VAL A 623 27.41 20.26 26.66
N PRO A 624 27.25 19.08 27.28
CA PRO A 624 27.64 18.87 28.68
C PRO A 624 29.13 19.08 28.94
N HIS A 625 29.45 19.59 30.13
CA HIS A 625 30.84 19.75 30.56
C HIS A 625 31.58 18.41 30.65
N GLY A 626 32.88 18.43 30.33
CA GLY A 626 33.72 17.23 30.27
C GLY A 626 33.65 16.47 28.94
N THR A 627 32.66 16.75 28.07
CA THR A 627 32.59 16.18 26.72
C THR A 627 33.58 16.85 25.76
N GLN A 628 33.80 16.22 24.59
CA GLN A 628 34.54 16.81 23.48
C GLN A 628 33.91 16.42 22.13
N GLY A 629 34.10 17.21 21.08
CA GLY A 629 33.50 16.89 19.80
C GLY A 629 34.06 17.67 18.62
N ASN A 630 33.66 17.24 17.43
CA ASN A 630 34.08 17.86 16.17
C ASN A 630 32.94 18.72 15.59
N LEU A 631 33.24 20.00 15.43
CA LEU A 631 32.40 20.99 14.78
C LEU A 631 32.85 21.13 13.31
N THR A 632 32.01 20.69 12.37
CA THR A 632 32.26 20.75 10.92
C THR A 632 31.36 21.80 10.28
N LEU A 633 31.94 22.96 9.97
CA LEU A 633 31.24 24.15 9.48
C LEU A 633 31.19 24.14 7.94
N PRO A 634 30.01 24.04 7.29
CA PRO A 634 29.90 24.16 5.84
C PRO A 634 30.23 25.59 5.37
N PHE A 635 30.77 25.73 4.16
CA PHE A 635 30.87 27.04 3.50
C PHE A 635 29.52 27.39 2.85
N VAL A 636 29.08 28.66 2.91
CA VAL A 636 27.93 29.17 2.12
C VAL A 636 28.35 30.01 0.91
N SER A 637 29.64 30.01 0.57
CA SER A 637 30.17 30.53 -0.70
C SER A 637 31.47 29.81 -1.08
N ALA A 638 31.91 29.96 -2.33
CA ALA A 638 33.19 29.40 -2.80
C ALA A 638 34.44 30.00 -2.11
N ALA A 639 34.29 31.12 -1.37
CA ALA A 639 35.39 31.74 -0.64
C ALA A 639 35.50 31.15 0.77
N LYS A 640 36.72 30.82 1.20
CA LYS A 640 37.03 30.38 2.58
C LYS A 640 36.44 31.35 3.62
N PRO A 641 35.67 30.89 4.63
CA PRO A 641 35.14 31.75 5.68
C PRO A 641 36.24 32.16 6.69
N SER A 642 36.06 33.33 7.30
CA SER A 642 36.55 33.62 8.65
C SER A 642 35.61 32.97 9.66
N ILE A 643 36.15 32.42 10.75
CA ILE A 643 35.42 31.69 11.77
C ILE A 643 35.79 32.29 13.12
N LYS A 644 34.78 32.65 13.92
CA LYS A 644 34.96 33.04 15.31
C LYS A 644 34.19 32.11 16.22
N ILE A 645 34.74 31.86 17.41
CA ILE A 645 34.00 31.27 18.53
C ILE A 645 34.09 32.27 19.68
N ASP A 646 32.95 32.62 20.27
CA ASP A 646 32.79 33.61 21.34
C ASP A 646 33.47 34.95 21.02
N GLY A 647 33.29 35.40 19.76
CA GLY A 647 33.88 36.63 19.21
C GLY A 647 35.38 36.54 18.86
N THR A 648 36.07 35.45 19.23
CA THR A 648 37.51 35.26 18.97
C THR A 648 37.74 34.52 17.65
N GLU A 649 38.49 35.11 16.72
CA GLU A 649 38.79 34.50 15.42
C GLU A 649 39.76 33.31 15.55
N ILE A 650 39.39 32.14 15.01
CA ILE A 650 40.16 30.91 15.10
C ILE A 650 40.76 30.56 13.74
N SER A 651 42.09 30.63 13.65
CA SER A 651 42.88 30.27 12.47
C SER A 651 43.82 29.08 12.69
N ARG A 652 44.12 28.73 13.96
CA ARG A 652 44.98 27.61 14.35
C ARG A 652 44.12 26.40 14.73
N GLY A 653 44.49 25.22 14.26
CA GLY A 653 43.76 23.96 14.53
C GLY A 653 42.56 23.69 13.60
N VAL A 654 42.09 24.70 12.85
CA VAL A 654 41.02 24.53 11.87
C VAL A 654 41.52 23.79 10.63
N GLN A 655 40.89 22.65 10.31
CA GLN A 655 41.15 21.88 9.10
C GLN A 655 40.16 22.26 8.01
N TYR A 656 40.63 22.54 6.79
CA TYR A 656 39.76 22.95 5.68
C TYR A 656 39.82 21.90 4.57
N ALA A 657 38.68 21.27 4.28
CA ALA A 657 38.56 20.23 3.25
C ALA A 657 37.12 20.22 2.70
N ASN A 658 36.94 19.84 1.42
CA ASN A 658 35.65 19.56 0.79
C ASN A 658 34.55 20.63 1.06
N SER A 659 34.91 21.92 0.93
CA SER A 659 34.04 23.07 1.22
C SER A 659 33.48 23.12 2.66
N THR A 660 34.23 22.55 3.62
CA THR A 660 33.95 22.60 5.06
C THR A 660 35.18 23.04 5.85
N ALA A 661 34.96 23.46 7.10
CA ALA A 661 36.00 23.76 8.08
C ALA A 661 35.72 23.01 9.39
N THR A 662 36.62 22.10 9.79
CA THR A 662 36.48 21.29 11.00
C THR A 662 37.34 21.84 12.14
N VAL A 663 36.75 21.94 13.33
CA VAL A 663 37.38 22.37 14.59
C VAL A 663 37.01 21.38 15.69
N THR A 664 37.99 20.88 16.44
CA THR A 664 37.73 20.10 17.66
C THR A 664 37.50 21.05 18.85
N VAL A 665 36.45 20.79 19.62
CA VAL A 665 36.05 21.54 20.82
C VAL A 665 36.11 20.59 22.02
N SER A 666 36.62 21.05 23.16
CA SER A 666 36.88 20.19 24.33
C SER A 666 36.46 20.89 25.63
N GLY A 667 35.95 20.11 26.58
CA GLY A 667 35.56 20.58 27.93
C GLY A 667 34.08 20.93 28.08
N GLY A 668 33.36 21.08 26.97
CA GLY A 668 31.93 21.37 26.92
C GLY A 668 31.51 22.72 27.50
N GLY A 669 30.22 23.03 27.41
CA GLY A 669 29.63 24.34 27.73
C GLY A 669 28.78 24.89 26.58
N THR A 670 28.46 26.19 26.68
CA THR A 670 27.73 26.95 25.65
C THR A 670 28.70 27.81 24.84
N TYR A 671 28.58 27.79 23.51
CA TYR A 671 29.45 28.49 22.58
C TYR A 671 28.64 29.20 21.48
N LYS A 672 29.10 30.38 21.07
CA LYS A 672 28.58 31.09 19.90
C LYS A 672 29.60 31.12 18.77
N VAL A 673 29.24 30.55 17.63
CA VAL A 673 30.06 30.53 16.41
C VAL A 673 29.52 31.54 15.39
N GLU A 674 30.40 32.40 14.87
CA GLU A 674 30.14 33.22 13.69
C GLU A 674 30.97 32.68 12.52
N THR A 675 30.33 32.41 11.38
CA THR A 675 31.04 32.21 10.11
C THR A 675 30.76 33.39 9.18
N LEU A 676 31.82 33.95 8.60
CA LEU A 676 31.77 35.18 7.83
C LEU A 676 32.56 35.03 6.54
N HIS A 677 31.88 35.14 5.40
CA HIS A 677 32.53 35.18 4.09
C HIS A 677 32.95 36.62 3.75
N PRO A 678 34.07 36.81 3.04
CA PRO A 678 34.53 38.13 2.62
C PRO A 678 33.54 38.76 1.63
N SER A 679 33.02 39.94 1.97
CA SER A 679 32.13 40.70 1.09
C SER A 679 32.83 41.11 -0.21
N SER A 680 32.16 40.95 -1.35
CA SER A 680 32.67 41.17 -2.71
C SER A 680 32.99 42.63 -3.09
N THR A 681 33.18 43.51 -2.10
CA THR A 681 33.24 44.97 -2.23
C THR A 681 34.61 45.60 -1.90
N GLN A 682 35.69 44.81 -1.83
CA GLN A 682 37.06 45.31 -1.62
C GLN A 682 38.07 44.93 -2.72
N LEU A 683 37.78 45.32 -3.97
CA LEU A 683 38.78 45.30 -5.07
C LEU A 683 38.79 46.58 -5.94
N PHE A 684 38.66 47.76 -5.31
CA PHE A 684 39.03 49.03 -5.94
C PHE A 684 39.71 49.98 -4.94
N ASN A 685 41.02 50.18 -5.09
CA ASN A 685 41.75 51.27 -4.45
C ASN A 685 42.84 51.81 -5.42
N PRO A 686 42.52 52.78 -6.28
CA PRO A 686 43.36 53.16 -7.41
C PRO A 686 44.37 54.27 -7.05
N THR A 687 45.51 53.88 -6.44
CA THR A 687 46.67 54.78 -6.28
C THR A 687 47.93 54.19 -6.92
N GLN A 688 48.25 54.68 -8.11
CA GLN A 688 49.44 54.36 -8.90
C GLN A 688 49.99 55.66 -9.50
N PRO A 689 51.32 55.83 -9.54
CA PRO A 689 51.90 56.58 -10.65
C PRO A 689 53.11 55.86 -11.29
N ASN A 690 52.91 55.45 -12.55
CA ASN A 690 53.85 55.47 -13.67
C ASN A 690 55.36 55.24 -13.43
N THR A 691 55.96 54.34 -14.23
CA THR A 691 56.73 54.79 -15.43
C THR A 691 57.10 53.65 -16.42
N THR A 692 57.10 54.01 -17.72
CA THR A 692 57.92 53.57 -18.90
C THR A 692 59.00 52.48 -18.72
N HIS A 693 59.43 51.62 -19.69
CA HIS A 693 59.49 51.64 -21.18
C HIS A 693 60.11 50.27 -21.69
N LYS A 694 60.35 49.86 -22.97
CA LYS A 694 59.98 50.19 -24.39
C LYS A 694 60.58 49.08 -25.33
N MET A 695 59.92 48.59 -26.40
CA MET A 695 60.61 48.04 -27.62
C MET A 695 59.66 47.67 -28.80
N PRO A 696 59.99 48.05 -30.06
CA PRO A 696 59.52 47.46 -31.34
C PRO A 696 60.72 46.95 -32.21
N PRO A 697 60.60 46.48 -33.49
CA PRO A 697 59.43 46.26 -34.38
C PRO A 697 59.35 44.78 -34.92
N ILE A 698 58.43 44.26 -35.77
CA ILE A 698 57.28 44.71 -36.60
C ILE A 698 57.60 45.10 -38.08
N PRO A 699 56.91 44.58 -39.14
CA PRO A 699 56.12 43.35 -39.34
C PRO A 699 56.90 42.43 -40.35
N PRO A 700 56.50 41.99 -41.58
CA PRO A 700 55.23 41.91 -42.36
C PRO A 700 54.68 40.45 -42.43
N SER A 701 53.77 39.98 -43.31
CA SER A 701 52.87 40.57 -44.33
C SER A 701 51.45 39.91 -44.24
N LEU A 702 50.35 40.68 -44.06
CA LEU A 702 49.31 41.05 -45.06
C LEU A 702 48.41 39.88 -45.57
N ARG A 703 47.07 39.96 -45.73
CA ARG A 703 45.96 40.97 -45.68
C ARG A 703 44.62 40.16 -45.63
N ALA A 704 43.39 40.62 -45.37
CA ALA A 704 42.66 41.81 -44.85
C ALA A 704 41.25 41.29 -44.40
N ALA A 705 40.19 42.00 -43.99
CA ALA A 705 39.73 43.40 -43.83
C ALA A 705 38.73 43.42 -42.62
N ARG A 706 38.31 44.49 -41.90
CA ARG A 706 37.87 45.91 -42.16
C ARG A 706 36.38 46.06 -42.53
N THR A 707 35.56 46.97 -41.95
CA THR A 707 35.79 48.08 -40.97
C THR A 707 34.48 48.69 -40.38
N GLN A 708 34.46 49.09 -39.08
CA GLN A 708 34.18 50.45 -38.47
C GLN A 708 32.92 51.30 -38.88
N TRP A 709 32.38 52.30 -38.12
CA TRP A 709 32.55 52.86 -36.74
C TRP A 709 31.45 53.92 -36.34
N ARG A 710 31.35 54.24 -35.03
CA ARG A 710 31.04 55.54 -34.35
C ARG A 710 29.63 56.23 -34.35
N THR A 711 28.95 56.11 -33.21
CA THR A 711 28.53 57.18 -32.23
C THR A 711 28.02 58.59 -32.65
N CYS A 712 26.88 59.02 -32.07
CA CYS A 712 26.72 60.28 -31.29
C CYS A 712 25.35 60.40 -30.55
N ALA A 713 25.35 61.10 -29.39
CA ALA A 713 24.30 61.95 -28.76
C ALA A 713 22.80 61.50 -28.62
N GLN A 714 21.97 61.94 -27.64
CA GLN A 714 22.13 62.44 -26.24
C GLN A 714 20.72 62.60 -25.58
N HIS A 715 20.65 62.80 -24.26
CA HIS A 715 19.57 63.44 -23.46
C HIS A 715 18.22 62.73 -23.08
N LEU A 716 18.10 62.52 -21.75
CA LEU A 716 17.03 62.97 -20.82
C LEU A 716 15.72 62.18 -20.53
N HIS A 717 15.41 62.15 -19.21
CA HIS A 717 14.16 61.81 -18.46
C HIS A 717 13.45 60.47 -18.78
N ALA A 718 13.17 59.53 -17.87
CA ALA A 718 12.85 59.51 -16.42
C ALA A 718 11.44 59.99 -16.02
N SER A 719 10.53 59.06 -15.64
CA SER A 719 9.61 59.17 -14.48
C SER A 719 8.78 57.88 -14.20
N THR A 720 8.90 57.36 -12.97
CA THR A 720 7.84 56.78 -12.07
C THR A 720 6.76 55.79 -12.54
N ASN A 721 6.70 54.63 -11.85
CA ASN A 721 5.64 54.10 -10.95
C ASN A 721 4.16 54.58 -11.09
N PRO A 722 3.14 53.80 -10.63
CA PRO A 722 3.04 52.33 -10.43
C PRO A 722 1.69 51.77 -10.96
N PRO A 723 1.25 50.56 -10.54
CA PRO A 723 -0.17 50.25 -10.41
C PRO A 723 -0.63 50.21 -8.94
N LYS A 724 -1.72 50.91 -8.61
CA LYS A 724 -2.53 50.68 -7.40
C LYS A 724 -4.00 50.55 -7.76
N THR A 725 -4.69 49.71 -6.98
CA THR A 725 -6.09 49.33 -7.14
C THR A 725 -7.08 50.48 -7.00
N ARG A 726 -8.18 50.46 -7.78
CA ARG A 726 -9.56 50.39 -7.25
C ARG A 726 -10.63 50.20 -8.33
N LEU A 727 -11.82 49.80 -7.88
CA LEU A 727 -13.05 49.61 -8.65
C LEU A 727 -13.71 50.96 -9.00
N TYR A 728 -14.50 51.02 -10.09
CA TYR A 728 -15.98 51.14 -10.05
C TYR A 728 -16.62 51.57 -11.41
N SER A 729 -17.40 50.64 -12.00
CA SER A 729 -18.76 50.78 -12.59
C SER A 729 -19.16 51.80 -13.70
N THR A 730 -20.22 51.37 -14.42
CA THR A 730 -21.29 52.14 -15.12
C THR A 730 -21.11 52.83 -16.49
N THR A 731 -21.90 52.34 -17.48
CA THR A 731 -22.68 53.09 -18.52
C THR A 731 -21.93 53.77 -19.69
N ARG A 732 -22.49 54.14 -20.88
CA ARG A 732 -23.82 54.12 -21.61
C ARG A 732 -23.54 54.50 -23.11
N THR A 733 -24.32 54.36 -24.20
CA THR A 733 -25.56 53.66 -24.70
C THR A 733 -25.66 53.85 -26.24
N LEU A 734 -26.81 53.51 -26.90
CA LEU A 734 -27.34 53.98 -28.23
C LEU A 734 -27.12 53.00 -29.44
N ARG A 735 -28.09 52.76 -30.36
CA ARG A 735 -29.53 53.16 -30.46
C ARG A 735 -30.36 52.28 -31.42
N SER A 736 -31.70 52.45 -31.37
CA SER A 736 -32.74 52.15 -32.40
C SER A 736 -33.36 50.72 -32.39
N SER A 737 -34.68 50.51 -32.57
CA SER A 737 -35.84 51.44 -32.73
C SER A 737 -37.21 50.77 -32.39
N THR A 738 -38.15 51.57 -31.82
CA THR A 738 -39.65 51.58 -32.02
C THR A 738 -40.51 50.29 -31.87
N THR A 739 -41.73 50.24 -31.29
CA THR A 739 -42.60 51.18 -30.49
C THR A 739 -43.84 50.43 -29.92
N THR A 740 -44.40 50.88 -28.77
CA THR A 740 -45.83 50.79 -28.32
C THR A 740 -46.52 49.40 -28.13
N ALA A 741 -47.43 49.14 -27.17
CA ALA A 741 -48.01 49.94 -26.05
C ALA A 741 -48.69 49.03 -24.96
N ALA A 742 -49.16 49.68 -23.87
CA ALA A 742 -50.28 49.30 -22.97
C ALA A 742 -50.16 48.16 -21.91
N SER A 743 -49.95 48.59 -20.65
CA SER A 743 -50.65 48.21 -19.38
C SER A 743 -51.48 46.91 -19.23
N GLY A 744 -51.34 46.25 -18.06
CA GLY A 744 -52.39 45.36 -17.50
C GLY A 744 -51.97 44.62 -16.21
N SER A 745 -52.82 44.61 -15.17
CA SER A 745 -52.52 44.06 -13.83
C SER A 745 -53.11 42.66 -13.56
N SER A 746 -52.25 41.73 -13.14
CA SER A 746 -52.47 40.62 -12.17
C SER A 746 -53.71 39.70 -12.22
N ASN A 747 -53.45 38.39 -12.41
CA ASN A 747 -54.27 37.19 -12.09
C ASN A 747 -55.61 37.01 -12.88
N PRO A 748 -56.12 35.77 -13.11
CA PRO A 748 -56.03 34.58 -12.25
C PRO A 748 -55.71 33.23 -12.95
N LEU A 749 -55.88 32.11 -12.23
CA LEU A 749 -55.81 30.73 -12.74
C LEU A 749 -56.90 30.40 -13.78
N ARG A 750 -56.54 30.24 -15.08
CA ARG A 750 -57.09 29.19 -15.98
C ARG A 750 -56.42 29.12 -17.37
N SER A 751 -55.91 27.93 -17.71
CA SER A 751 -55.83 27.29 -19.05
C SER A 751 -55.65 28.12 -20.34
N ALA A 752 -54.51 27.96 -21.03
CA ALA A 752 -54.41 27.28 -22.36
C ALA A 752 -52.95 27.20 -22.88
N ARG A 753 -52.61 26.16 -23.67
CA ARG A 753 -51.36 26.07 -24.45
C ARG A 753 -51.58 26.58 -25.88
N PRO A 754 -50.50 26.88 -26.62
CA PRO A 754 -50.22 26.02 -27.78
C PRO A 754 -48.82 25.38 -27.73
N ILE A 755 -48.68 24.24 -28.40
CA ILE A 755 -47.43 23.47 -28.49
C ILE A 755 -46.66 23.91 -29.75
N ARG A 756 -45.34 24.15 -29.64
CA ARG A 756 -44.43 24.16 -30.80
C ARG A 756 -43.79 22.78 -30.94
N SER A 757 -43.68 22.26 -32.17
CA SER A 757 -43.24 20.88 -32.40
C SER A 757 -41.71 20.75 -32.35
N ARG A 758 -41.25 19.73 -31.61
CA ARG A 758 -39.85 19.29 -31.45
C ARG A 758 -39.14 18.93 -32.77
N GLU A 759 -39.89 18.82 -33.87
CA GLU A 759 -39.42 18.49 -35.21
C GLU A 759 -38.66 19.63 -35.89
N GLN A 760 -39.03 20.90 -35.66
CA GLN A 760 -38.39 22.04 -36.35
C GLN A 760 -36.93 22.24 -35.88
N ASP A 761 -36.66 22.05 -34.60
CA ASP A 761 -35.31 22.11 -34.04
C ASP A 761 -34.47 20.87 -34.44
N LEU A 762 -35.08 19.69 -34.48
CA LEU A 762 -34.46 18.46 -35.01
C LEU A 762 -34.08 18.61 -36.50
N ALA A 763 -34.92 19.25 -37.31
CA ALA A 763 -34.64 19.52 -38.72
C ALA A 763 -33.45 20.47 -38.91
N ARG A 764 -33.30 21.51 -38.06
CA ARG A 764 -32.11 22.38 -38.06
C ARG A 764 -30.86 21.61 -37.65
N SER A 765 -30.90 20.87 -36.54
CA SER A 765 -29.77 20.09 -36.03
C SER A 765 -29.28 19.06 -37.05
N LYS A 766 -30.19 18.35 -37.74
CA LYS A 766 -29.80 17.40 -38.80
C LYS A 766 -29.15 18.10 -39.98
N ARG A 767 -29.62 19.29 -40.39
CA ARG A 767 -29.03 20.04 -41.52
C ARG A 767 -27.59 20.48 -41.24
N SER A 768 -27.26 20.94 -40.03
CA SER A 768 -25.86 21.27 -39.69
C SER A 768 -24.98 20.01 -39.64
N MET A 769 -25.50 18.90 -39.09
CA MET A 769 -24.75 17.65 -38.97
C MET A 769 -24.36 17.06 -40.34
N TYR A 770 -25.27 17.11 -41.33
CA TYR A 770 -24.97 16.70 -42.71
C TYR A 770 -23.89 17.57 -43.37
N ILE A 771 -23.93 18.90 -43.19
CA ILE A 771 -22.93 19.81 -43.77
C ILE A 771 -21.53 19.50 -43.23
N SER A 772 -21.39 19.29 -41.92
CA SER A 772 -20.11 18.89 -41.30
C SER A 772 -19.63 17.52 -41.79
N ALA A 773 -20.52 16.54 -41.93
CA ALA A 773 -20.17 15.20 -42.44
C ALA A 773 -19.68 15.25 -43.89
N THR A 774 -20.32 16.03 -44.77
CA THR A 774 -19.85 16.22 -46.15
C THR A 774 -18.48 16.89 -46.21
N GLY A 775 -18.20 17.88 -45.34
CA GLY A 775 -16.90 18.51 -45.25
C GLY A 775 -15.75 17.54 -44.93
N MET A 776 -15.95 16.64 -43.95
CA MET A 776 -14.94 15.64 -43.59
C MET A 776 -14.60 14.67 -44.74
N ILE A 777 -15.62 14.25 -45.52
CA ILE A 777 -15.42 13.37 -46.68
C ILE A 777 -14.57 14.07 -47.77
N VAL A 778 -14.83 15.36 -48.04
CA VAL A 778 -14.04 16.13 -49.02
C VAL A 778 -12.58 16.29 -48.57
N CYS A 779 -12.33 16.54 -47.28
CA CYS A 779 -10.97 16.60 -46.74
C CYS A 779 -10.22 15.25 -46.83
N ALA A 780 -10.91 14.13 -46.58
CA ALA A 780 -10.31 12.79 -46.70
C ALA A 780 -9.91 12.46 -48.15
N ILE A 781 -10.75 12.81 -49.13
CA ILE A 781 -10.44 12.66 -50.56
C ILE A 781 -9.23 13.53 -50.94
N GLY A 782 -9.14 14.77 -50.42
CA GLY A 782 -7.99 15.65 -50.62
C GLY A 782 -6.67 15.07 -50.11
N MET A 783 -6.66 14.53 -48.88
CA MET A 783 -5.47 13.88 -48.31
C MET A 783 -5.05 12.64 -49.10
N TYR A 784 -5.99 11.79 -49.52
CA TYR A 784 -5.70 10.64 -50.37
C TYR A 784 -5.04 11.06 -51.70
N GLY A 785 -5.51 12.16 -52.30
CA GLY A 785 -4.94 12.72 -53.53
C GLY A 785 -3.47 13.15 -53.37
N VAL A 786 -3.10 13.81 -52.26
CA VAL A 786 -1.71 14.21 -52.00
C VAL A 786 -0.79 13.00 -51.81
N ILE A 787 -1.25 11.99 -51.06
CA ILE A 787 -0.48 10.75 -50.82
C ILE A 787 -0.28 9.97 -52.14
N LYS A 788 -1.27 9.95 -53.03
CA LYS A 788 -1.16 9.28 -54.34
C LYS A 788 -0.35 10.04 -55.39
N ALA A 789 -0.09 11.32 -55.20
CA ALA A 789 0.63 12.18 -56.15
C ALA A 789 2.14 12.28 -55.90
N ASP A 790 2.66 11.62 -54.85
CA ASP A 790 4.08 11.59 -54.44
C ASP A 790 4.82 12.93 -54.58
N VAL A 791 4.25 13.96 -53.94
CA VAL A 791 4.69 15.36 -54.06
C VAL A 791 6.08 15.61 -53.43
N PHE A 792 6.66 14.62 -52.74
CA PHE A 792 7.86 14.78 -51.90
C PHE A 792 8.92 13.66 -52.07
N GLY A 793 8.72 12.71 -53.00
CA GLY A 793 9.64 11.65 -53.48
C GLY A 793 10.97 11.40 -52.75
N LEU A 794 11.06 10.25 -52.08
CA LEU A 794 12.29 9.70 -51.48
C LEU A 794 12.42 8.19 -51.77
N GLU A 795 13.66 7.72 -51.93
CA GLU A 795 13.98 6.39 -52.51
C GLU A 795 14.01 5.23 -51.50
N GLN A 796 13.95 3.99 -52.03
CA GLN A 796 14.13 2.73 -51.29
C GLN A 796 15.49 2.10 -51.59
N ALA A 797 15.98 1.24 -50.68
CA ALA A 797 17.20 0.44 -50.86
C ALA A 797 16.91 -1.07 -50.76
N THR A 798 17.71 -1.88 -51.47
CA THR A 798 17.32 -3.24 -51.92
C THR A 798 18.31 -4.34 -51.49
N PRO A 799 17.86 -5.56 -51.16
CA PRO A 799 18.72 -6.74 -51.04
C PRO A 799 18.85 -7.54 -52.36
N THR A 800 19.97 -8.25 -52.53
CA THR A 800 20.34 -9.09 -53.69
C THR A 800 21.27 -10.23 -53.22
N SER A 801 21.40 -11.42 -53.84
CA SER A 801 20.67 -12.16 -54.91
C SER A 801 21.37 -13.55 -55.03
N THR A 802 20.85 -14.64 -55.61
CA THR A 802 19.64 -14.96 -56.42
C THR A 802 19.23 -16.42 -56.04
N THR A 803 18.74 -17.44 -56.78
CA THR A 803 18.30 -17.83 -58.16
C THR A 803 17.70 -19.25 -57.98
N GLU A 804 16.78 -19.85 -58.75
CA GLU A 804 15.70 -19.46 -59.69
C GLU A 804 15.01 -20.78 -60.14
N GLY A 805 13.72 -20.89 -60.48
CA GLY A 805 12.56 -20.03 -60.27
C GLY A 805 11.46 -20.82 -59.51
N ILE A 806 10.20 -20.95 -59.95
CA ILE A 806 9.45 -20.37 -61.08
C ILE A 806 8.03 -20.00 -60.58
N ASP A 807 7.51 -18.86 -61.08
CA ASP A 807 6.12 -18.33 -61.04
C ASP A 807 5.41 -17.96 -59.71
N ILE A 808 5.42 -16.64 -59.40
CA ILE A 808 4.25 -15.70 -59.33
C ILE A 808 3.06 -16.07 -58.39
N GLU A 809 2.54 -15.24 -57.46
CA GLU A 809 2.60 -13.78 -57.21
C GLU A 809 2.51 -13.41 -55.68
N ASN A 810 2.50 -12.13 -55.29
CA ASN A 810 2.97 -11.63 -53.97
C ASN A 810 1.96 -10.80 -53.12
N ALA A 811 2.09 -10.79 -51.77
CA ALA A 811 1.96 -9.60 -50.86
C ALA A 811 1.89 -9.95 -49.33
N SER A 812 2.46 -9.11 -48.44
CA SER A 812 2.36 -9.26 -46.96
C SER A 812 2.55 -7.98 -46.09
N SER A 813 1.96 -7.98 -44.89
CA SER A 813 2.45 -7.46 -43.57
C SER A 813 2.84 -5.97 -43.29
N SER A 814 2.06 -5.32 -42.38
CA SER A 814 2.42 -4.52 -41.14
C SER A 814 3.67 -3.59 -41.07
N ASN A 815 3.71 -2.45 -40.35
CA ASN A 815 3.55 -2.33 -38.86
C ASN A 815 3.21 -0.90 -38.31
N SER A 816 3.54 -0.54 -37.04
CA SER A 816 2.82 0.46 -36.17
C SER A 816 3.66 1.59 -35.49
N SER A 817 3.00 2.60 -34.85
CA SER A 817 3.40 3.26 -33.55
C SER A 817 2.60 4.53 -33.12
N ALA A 818 2.51 4.77 -31.78
CA ALA A 818 2.44 6.04 -30.98
C ALA A 818 1.29 7.11 -31.13
N THR A 819 0.87 7.96 -30.13
CA THR A 819 0.76 7.91 -28.62
C THR A 819 -0.17 9.06 -28.08
N LYS A 820 -0.97 8.82 -27.01
CA LYS A 820 -1.67 9.70 -25.99
C LYS A 820 -2.20 11.14 -26.27
N LEU A 821 -3.39 11.48 -25.70
CA LEU A 821 -3.56 12.43 -24.56
C LEU A 821 -5.02 12.58 -24.03
N ASP A 822 -5.16 12.47 -22.70
CA ASP A 822 -6.13 12.93 -21.67
C ASP A 822 -7.61 13.31 -21.93
N GLY A 823 -8.50 12.86 -21.02
CA GLY A 823 -9.49 13.74 -20.36
C GLY A 823 -10.95 13.27 -20.32
N PRO A 824 -11.71 13.52 -19.22
CA PRO A 824 -12.36 12.41 -18.52
C PRO A 824 -13.91 12.42 -18.45
N SER A 825 -14.52 11.23 -18.25
CA SER A 825 -15.94 11.12 -17.88
C SER A 825 -16.29 9.86 -17.06
N THR A 826 -16.44 10.04 -15.74
CA THR A 826 -17.39 9.38 -14.81
C THR A 826 -17.85 7.93 -15.08
N GLY A 827 -17.45 7.00 -14.20
CA GLY A 827 -18.04 5.66 -14.09
C GLY A 827 -17.55 4.84 -12.88
N PHE A 828 -18.31 4.84 -11.77
CA PHE A 828 -18.16 3.90 -10.64
C PHE A 828 -19.09 2.65 -10.86
N PRO A 829 -19.03 1.57 -10.05
CA PRO A 829 -18.06 0.49 -10.24
C PRO A 829 -18.70 -0.91 -10.31
N THR A 830 -17.97 -1.92 -10.80
CA THR A 830 -18.43 -3.33 -10.78
C THR A 830 -17.33 -4.30 -10.32
N LYS A 831 -17.34 -4.61 -9.01
CA LYS A 831 -16.82 -5.87 -8.41
C LYS A 831 -17.85 -7.01 -8.67
N PRO A 832 -17.61 -8.30 -8.33
CA PRO A 832 -16.50 -8.94 -7.59
C PRO A 832 -15.66 -9.90 -8.49
N THR A 833 -14.47 -10.40 -8.16
CA THR A 833 -13.97 -11.11 -6.96
C THR A 833 -14.64 -12.48 -6.76
N LEU A 834 -13.86 -13.56 -6.93
CA LEU A 834 -14.33 -14.97 -6.88
C LEU A 834 -13.71 -15.74 -5.72
N THR A 835 -13.86 -15.19 -4.52
CA THR A 835 -13.97 -16.03 -3.32
C THR A 835 -15.18 -16.97 -3.51
N HIS A 836 -15.13 -18.21 -2.99
CA HIS A 836 -16.23 -19.18 -3.11
C HIS A 836 -17.61 -18.52 -2.88
N ILE A 837 -18.56 -18.77 -3.78
CA ILE A 837 -19.89 -18.11 -3.78
C ILE A 837 -20.75 -18.60 -2.61
N LYS A 838 -20.44 -18.11 -1.41
CA LYS A 838 -21.39 -17.86 -0.33
C LYS A 838 -21.80 -16.40 -0.43
N ALA A 839 -23.09 -16.10 -0.24
CA ALA A 839 -23.54 -14.71 -0.16
C ALA A 839 -22.91 -14.00 1.05
N ALA A 840 -22.79 -12.68 0.95
CA ALA A 840 -22.28 -11.82 2.03
C ALA A 840 -23.27 -11.67 3.20
N ASP A 841 -24.49 -12.18 3.04
CA ASP A 841 -25.47 -12.41 4.09
C ASP A 841 -25.78 -13.92 4.23
N GLY A 842 -26.27 -14.32 5.41
CA GLY A 842 -26.64 -15.71 5.68
C GLY A 842 -27.98 -16.15 5.08
N THR A 843 -28.49 -15.48 4.03
CA THR A 843 -29.91 -15.54 3.65
C THR A 843 -30.23 -15.73 2.16
N THR A 844 -29.29 -15.59 1.22
CA THR A 844 -29.59 -15.85 -0.23
C THR A 844 -28.58 -16.75 -0.97
N ASP A 845 -28.95 -18.00 -1.28
CA ASP A 845 -28.19 -18.93 -2.14
C ASP A 845 -28.20 -18.53 -3.66
N GLN A 846 -28.22 -17.23 -4.00
CA GLN A 846 -28.59 -16.73 -5.35
C GLN A 846 -27.65 -15.62 -5.90
N VAL A 847 -27.44 -15.64 -7.22
CA VAL A 847 -26.56 -14.77 -8.02
C VAL A 847 -27.37 -14.08 -9.11
N GLU A 848 -27.19 -12.78 -9.35
CA GLU A 848 -27.91 -12.04 -10.41
C GLU A 848 -27.50 -12.47 -11.83
N THR A 849 -28.45 -12.44 -12.78
CA THR A 849 -28.17 -12.78 -14.21
C THR A 849 -28.12 -11.56 -15.16
N GLY A 850 -28.45 -10.37 -14.67
CA GLY A 850 -28.68 -9.19 -15.52
C GLY A 850 -29.91 -9.27 -16.43
N THR A 851 -30.82 -10.25 -16.25
CA THR A 851 -32.08 -10.34 -17.01
C THR A 851 -33.32 -10.11 -16.14
N SER A 852 -34.25 -9.26 -16.57
CA SER A 852 -35.56 -9.07 -15.91
C SER A 852 -36.51 -10.27 -16.02
N THR A 853 -36.02 -11.41 -16.51
CA THR A 853 -36.82 -12.59 -16.86
C THR A 853 -36.43 -13.82 -16.06
N ILE A 854 -35.13 -14.07 -15.87
CA ILE A 854 -34.60 -15.05 -14.91
C ILE A 854 -33.69 -14.24 -13.97
N PRO A 855 -34.22 -13.40 -13.04
CA PRO A 855 -33.42 -12.41 -12.33
C PRO A 855 -32.22 -13.03 -11.60
N HIS A 856 -32.38 -14.23 -11.05
CA HIS A 856 -31.36 -14.92 -10.28
C HIS A 856 -31.06 -16.35 -10.76
N PHE A 857 -29.87 -16.82 -10.40
CA PHE A 857 -29.34 -18.16 -10.62
C PHE A 857 -28.84 -18.72 -9.28
N PRO A 858 -29.01 -20.01 -8.95
CA PRO A 858 -28.51 -20.55 -7.69
C PRO A 858 -26.97 -20.61 -7.70
N ALA A 859 -26.33 -20.26 -6.59
CA ALA A 859 -24.87 -20.39 -6.43
C ALA A 859 -24.42 -21.86 -6.31
N VAL A 860 -25.27 -22.68 -5.69
CA VAL A 860 -25.08 -24.12 -5.45
C VAL A 860 -26.32 -24.87 -5.92
N ILE A 861 -26.13 -25.99 -6.62
CA ILE A 861 -27.20 -26.93 -6.95
C ILE A 861 -26.87 -28.32 -6.40
N HIS A 862 -27.91 -29.11 -6.14
CA HIS A 862 -27.78 -30.50 -5.75
C HIS A 862 -28.27 -31.40 -6.90
N LEU A 863 -27.45 -32.37 -7.30
CA LEU A 863 -27.79 -33.35 -8.34
C LEU A 863 -27.85 -34.77 -7.75
N PRO A 864 -28.69 -35.69 -8.29
CA PRO A 864 -28.84 -37.01 -7.68
C PRO A 864 -27.62 -37.90 -7.87
N LYS A 865 -27.14 -38.53 -6.79
CA LYS A 865 -25.98 -39.46 -6.83
C LYS A 865 -26.14 -40.65 -7.79
N TRP A 866 -27.38 -41.02 -8.16
CA TRP A 866 -27.63 -42.07 -9.15
C TRP A 866 -27.14 -41.72 -10.57
N LEU A 867 -26.76 -40.47 -10.86
CA LEU A 867 -26.11 -40.08 -12.11
C LEU A 867 -24.76 -40.81 -12.33
N GLU A 868 -24.03 -41.19 -11.28
CA GLU A 868 -22.82 -42.00 -11.43
C GLU A 868 -23.07 -43.53 -11.39
N SER A 869 -24.33 -43.96 -11.31
CA SER A 869 -24.69 -45.38 -11.46
C SER A 869 -24.61 -45.82 -12.92
N GLU A 870 -24.18 -47.07 -13.17
CA GLU A 870 -24.05 -47.59 -14.54
C GLU A 870 -25.40 -47.87 -15.22
N ASN A 871 -26.45 -48.05 -14.41
CA ASN A 871 -27.83 -48.33 -14.83
C ASN A 871 -28.80 -47.30 -14.21
N PRO A 872 -28.85 -46.05 -14.73
CA PRO A 872 -29.79 -45.03 -14.25
C PRO A 872 -31.26 -45.41 -14.56
N PRO A 873 -32.25 -44.79 -13.88
CA PRO A 873 -33.67 -45.13 -14.04
C PRO A 873 -34.16 -45.06 -15.50
N ALA A 874 -34.85 -46.10 -15.97
CA ALA A 874 -35.23 -46.23 -17.38
C ALA A 874 -36.36 -45.27 -17.82
N SER A 875 -37.12 -44.70 -16.89
CA SER A 875 -38.20 -43.76 -17.19
C SER A 875 -38.38 -42.70 -16.10
N ALA A 876 -39.08 -41.61 -16.43
CA ALA A 876 -39.45 -40.56 -15.48
C ALA A 876 -40.49 -41.00 -14.43
N THR A 877 -41.08 -42.19 -14.56
CA THR A 877 -41.98 -42.80 -13.56
C THR A 877 -41.26 -43.71 -12.56
N ASP A 878 -39.96 -43.99 -12.77
CA ASP A 878 -39.14 -44.85 -11.90
C ASP A 878 -38.15 -44.05 -11.03
N LEU A 879 -38.41 -42.76 -10.82
CA LEU A 879 -37.63 -41.93 -9.90
C LEU A 879 -37.92 -42.36 -8.45
N PRO A 880 -36.89 -42.68 -7.63
CA PRO A 880 -37.12 -43.20 -6.28
C PRO A 880 -37.80 -42.16 -5.39
N THR A 881 -38.96 -42.52 -4.84
CA THR A 881 -39.77 -41.66 -3.98
C THR A 881 -39.10 -41.42 -2.63
N GLN A 882 -38.73 -40.17 -2.34
CA GLN A 882 -38.28 -39.74 -1.01
C GLN A 882 -39.46 -39.73 -0.02
N SER A 883 -39.80 -40.91 0.50
CA SER A 883 -40.86 -41.09 1.50
C SER A 883 -40.41 -42.12 2.57
N GLY A 884 -39.65 -41.65 3.55
CA GLY A 884 -39.19 -42.46 4.69
C GLY A 884 -38.92 -41.59 5.90
N THR A 885 -39.62 -41.85 7.01
CA THR A 885 -39.45 -41.11 8.27
C THR A 885 -38.20 -41.57 9.02
N GLY A 886 -37.11 -40.81 8.92
CA GLY A 886 -35.88 -41.02 9.68
C GLY A 886 -35.01 -39.77 9.64
N THR A 887 -34.21 -39.54 10.68
CA THR A 887 -33.29 -38.40 10.75
C THR A 887 -32.06 -38.64 9.87
N GLY A 888 -32.07 -38.08 8.66
CA GLY A 888 -30.95 -38.08 7.72
C GLY A 888 -31.03 -36.88 6.79
N GLU A 889 -29.88 -36.27 6.50
CA GLU A 889 -29.76 -35.11 5.61
C GLU A 889 -29.79 -35.56 4.13
N GLY A 890 -30.23 -34.68 3.23
CA GLY A 890 -30.61 -35.07 1.86
C GLY A 890 -29.46 -35.62 1.00
N GLU A 891 -29.66 -36.79 0.38
CA GLU A 891 -28.63 -37.54 -0.39
C GLU A 891 -28.30 -36.97 -1.79
N GLY A 892 -28.27 -35.64 -1.93
CA GLY A 892 -27.77 -34.96 -3.13
C GLY A 892 -26.24 -34.90 -3.17
N GLU A 893 -25.69 -34.68 -4.37
CA GLU A 893 -24.30 -34.28 -4.57
C GLU A 893 -24.23 -32.78 -4.86
N GLU A 894 -23.29 -32.09 -4.23
CA GLU A 894 -23.18 -30.62 -4.22
C GLU A 894 -22.32 -30.10 -5.38
N TYR A 895 -22.89 -29.24 -6.23
CA TYR A 895 -22.23 -28.64 -7.39
C TYR A 895 -22.17 -27.11 -7.24
N HIS A 896 -20.98 -26.53 -7.42
CA HIS A 896 -20.72 -25.09 -7.27
C HIS A 896 -20.65 -24.40 -8.62
N LEU A 897 -21.28 -23.22 -8.73
CA LEU A 897 -21.28 -22.40 -9.95
C LEU A 897 -19.88 -21.81 -10.20
N LEU A 898 -19.32 -22.06 -11.38
CA LEU A 898 -18.09 -21.42 -11.85
C LEU A 898 -18.39 -20.07 -12.54
N GLY A 899 -19.40 -20.02 -13.41
CA GLY A 899 -19.75 -18.80 -14.13
C GLY A 899 -21.03 -18.92 -14.95
N LEU A 900 -21.62 -17.78 -15.34
CA LEU A 900 -22.90 -17.71 -16.04
C LEU A 900 -22.92 -16.63 -17.13
N GLY A 901 -23.81 -16.78 -18.11
CA GLY A 901 -24.05 -15.75 -19.11
C GLY A 901 -25.31 -15.97 -19.94
N ILE A 902 -25.63 -15.00 -20.79
CA ILE A 902 -26.87 -14.97 -21.58
C ILE A 902 -26.55 -15.29 -23.03
N ARG A 903 -27.19 -16.33 -23.60
CA ARG A 903 -27.15 -16.55 -25.05
C ARG A 903 -28.07 -15.55 -25.75
N THR A 904 -27.54 -14.80 -26.71
CA THR A 904 -28.31 -13.94 -27.62
C THR A 904 -28.29 -14.49 -29.05
N VAL A 905 -29.18 -13.97 -29.91
CA VAL A 905 -29.13 -14.17 -31.36
C VAL A 905 -29.41 -12.85 -32.11
N SER A 906 -28.78 -12.70 -33.28
CA SER A 906 -28.78 -11.52 -34.17
C SER A 906 -28.14 -10.24 -33.58
N PHE A 907 -27.87 -9.27 -34.45
CA PHE A 907 -27.38 -7.93 -34.11
C PHE A 907 -28.31 -7.10 -33.22
N LEU A 908 -29.52 -7.60 -32.92
CA LEU A 908 -30.51 -6.98 -32.04
C LEU A 908 -30.48 -7.56 -30.60
N ASN A 909 -29.48 -8.38 -30.26
CA ASN A 909 -29.25 -8.94 -28.93
C ASN A 909 -30.47 -9.68 -28.32
N PHE A 910 -31.24 -10.41 -29.13
CA PHE A 910 -32.40 -11.16 -28.62
C PHE A 910 -31.96 -12.29 -27.69
N GLN A 911 -32.18 -12.10 -26.39
CA GLN A 911 -31.90 -13.10 -25.34
C GLN A 911 -32.71 -14.40 -25.58
N VAL A 912 -32.05 -15.55 -25.50
CA VAL A 912 -32.64 -16.88 -25.70
C VAL A 912 -32.74 -17.62 -24.37
N TYR A 913 -31.61 -17.86 -23.70
CA TYR A 913 -31.54 -18.48 -22.38
C TYR A 913 -30.38 -17.92 -21.56
N VAL A 914 -30.49 -18.02 -20.24
CA VAL A 914 -29.34 -17.93 -19.32
C VAL A 914 -28.74 -19.33 -19.19
N VAL A 915 -27.41 -19.42 -19.18
CA VAL A 915 -26.66 -20.67 -18.98
C VAL A 915 -25.55 -20.43 -17.94
N GLY A 916 -25.31 -21.40 -17.07
CA GLY A 916 -24.15 -21.39 -16.16
C GLY A 916 -23.54 -22.77 -16.00
N LEU A 917 -22.21 -22.82 -15.87
CA LEU A 917 -21.43 -24.03 -15.65
C LEU A 917 -21.17 -24.23 -14.15
N TYR A 918 -21.34 -25.47 -13.70
CA TYR A 918 -21.03 -25.91 -12.35
C TYR A 918 -20.03 -27.06 -12.38
N VAL A 919 -19.28 -27.24 -11.30
CA VAL A 919 -18.40 -28.40 -11.05
C VAL A 919 -18.81 -29.08 -9.76
N ALA A 920 -18.65 -30.41 -9.68
CA ALA A 920 -18.87 -31.13 -8.42
C ALA A 920 -17.84 -30.66 -7.37
N LYS A 921 -18.29 -30.43 -6.14
CA LYS A 921 -17.46 -29.94 -5.02
C LYS A 921 -16.24 -30.82 -4.74
N GLU A 922 -16.38 -32.13 -4.92
CA GLU A 922 -15.30 -33.11 -4.75
C GLU A 922 -14.22 -33.01 -5.85
N ASP A 923 -14.59 -32.56 -7.05
CA ASP A 923 -13.73 -32.56 -8.25
C ASP A 923 -12.97 -31.23 -8.45
N LEU A 924 -13.18 -30.24 -7.57
CA LEU A 924 -12.51 -28.94 -7.61
C LEU A 924 -10.97 -29.05 -7.63
N ALA A 925 -10.40 -29.99 -6.86
CA ALA A 925 -8.96 -30.22 -6.81
C ALA A 925 -8.40 -30.87 -8.09
N GLU A 926 -9.17 -31.74 -8.74
CA GLU A 926 -8.80 -32.35 -10.03
C GLU A 926 -8.96 -31.33 -11.18
N LEU A 927 -9.96 -30.44 -11.12
CA LEU A 927 -10.05 -29.27 -12.01
C LEU A 927 -8.81 -28.37 -11.88
N GLN A 928 -8.47 -27.96 -10.65
CA GLN A 928 -7.28 -27.17 -10.34
C GLN A 928 -5.99 -27.82 -10.88
N SER A 929 -5.77 -29.10 -10.60
CA SER A 929 -4.63 -29.90 -11.07
C SER A 929 -4.49 -29.92 -12.60
N ARG A 930 -5.59 -30.08 -13.34
CA ARG A 930 -5.58 -30.04 -14.81
C ARG A 930 -5.25 -28.65 -15.36
N LEU A 931 -5.75 -27.60 -14.71
CA LEU A 931 -5.54 -26.22 -15.15
C LEU A 931 -4.09 -25.78 -14.94
N VAL A 932 -3.48 -26.10 -13.79
CA VAL A 932 -2.05 -25.87 -13.56
C VAL A 932 -1.23 -26.63 -14.61
N ARG A 933 -1.51 -27.93 -14.83
CA ARG A 933 -0.84 -28.73 -15.88
C ARG A 933 -0.98 -28.12 -17.29
N THR A 934 -2.13 -27.50 -17.59
CA THR A 934 -2.39 -26.82 -18.87
C THR A 934 -1.61 -25.52 -19.01
N ALA A 935 -1.26 -24.86 -17.89
CA ALA A 935 -0.30 -23.77 -17.88
C ALA A 935 1.15 -24.28 -18.04
N VAL A 936 1.58 -25.33 -17.32
CA VAL A 936 2.95 -25.88 -17.47
C VAL A 936 3.22 -26.36 -18.90
N HIS A 937 2.25 -27.03 -19.52
CA HIS A 937 2.40 -27.64 -20.85
C HIS A 937 1.28 -27.17 -21.81
N PRO A 938 1.35 -25.93 -22.33
CA PRO A 938 0.32 -25.39 -23.21
C PRO A 938 0.34 -26.13 -24.57
N PRO A 939 -0.82 -26.60 -25.07
CA PRO A 939 -0.86 -27.39 -26.30
C PRO A 939 -0.66 -26.53 -27.56
N GLY A 940 0.33 -26.90 -28.37
CA GLY A 940 0.60 -26.33 -29.70
C GLY A 940 2.10 -26.31 -30.03
N LYS A 941 2.46 -26.58 -31.29
CA LYS A 941 3.86 -26.44 -31.76
C LYS A 941 4.27 -24.96 -31.80
N GLY A 942 5.42 -24.63 -31.21
CA GLY A 942 5.93 -23.26 -31.17
C GLY A 942 5.27 -22.37 -30.10
N THR A 943 4.58 -22.96 -29.12
CA THR A 943 4.14 -22.24 -27.93
C THR A 943 5.29 -22.20 -26.92
N GLU A 944 5.74 -21.01 -26.54
CA GLU A 944 6.64 -20.84 -25.40
C GLU A 944 5.92 -21.24 -24.10
N SER A 945 6.69 -21.65 -23.09
CA SER A 945 6.10 -22.02 -21.80
C SER A 945 5.42 -20.82 -21.14
N VAL A 946 4.31 -21.05 -20.44
CA VAL A 946 3.72 -20.03 -19.56
C VAL A 946 4.63 -19.78 -18.35
N ILE A 947 5.42 -20.79 -17.97
CA ILE A 947 6.21 -20.89 -16.74
C ILE A 947 7.65 -21.31 -17.09
N ASP A 948 8.64 -20.45 -16.82
CA ASP A 948 10.04 -20.66 -17.26
C ASP A 948 10.83 -21.70 -16.45
N ASN A 949 10.22 -22.35 -15.44
CA ASN A 949 10.90 -23.19 -14.47
C ASN A 949 10.16 -24.53 -14.21
N GLU A 950 10.32 -25.45 -15.16
CA GLU A 950 9.55 -26.71 -15.29
C GLU A 950 9.66 -27.65 -14.07
N VAL A 951 10.78 -27.58 -13.33
CA VAL A 951 11.07 -28.45 -12.17
C VAL A 951 10.25 -28.07 -10.93
N GLY A 952 9.90 -26.78 -10.76
CA GLY A 952 9.06 -26.33 -9.64
C GLY A 952 7.56 -26.45 -9.92
N ALA A 953 7.16 -26.24 -11.18
CA ALA A 953 5.75 -26.16 -11.57
C ALA A 953 4.98 -27.48 -11.43
N THR A 954 5.67 -28.63 -11.52
CA THR A 954 5.05 -29.96 -11.37
C THR A 954 4.68 -30.32 -9.92
N ALA A 955 5.12 -29.54 -8.93
CA ALA A 955 4.70 -29.63 -7.53
C ALA A 955 3.71 -28.52 -7.11
N ALA A 956 3.42 -27.54 -7.97
CA ALA A 956 2.54 -26.43 -7.65
C ALA A 956 1.05 -26.82 -7.79
N THR A 957 0.22 -26.36 -6.84
CA THR A 957 -1.25 -26.51 -6.88
C THR A 957 -1.97 -25.25 -7.38
N SER A 958 -1.23 -24.19 -7.71
CA SER A 958 -1.78 -22.85 -7.94
C SER A 958 -0.80 -21.99 -8.77
N LEU A 959 -1.32 -20.92 -9.38
CA LEU A 959 -0.59 -20.03 -10.29
C LEU A 959 -0.44 -18.61 -9.71
N VAL A 960 0.66 -17.94 -9.98
CA VAL A 960 0.82 -16.50 -9.68
C VAL A 960 0.13 -15.64 -10.75
N SER A 961 -0.14 -14.35 -10.49
CA SER A 961 -1.04 -13.58 -11.40
C SER A 961 -0.57 -13.57 -12.85
N MET A 962 0.73 -13.38 -13.14
CA MET A 962 1.20 -13.39 -14.54
C MET A 962 0.96 -14.74 -15.25
N GLU A 963 1.08 -15.86 -14.55
CA GLU A 963 0.79 -17.20 -15.09
C GLU A 963 -0.73 -17.41 -15.25
N ARG A 964 -1.52 -16.93 -14.29
CA ARG A 964 -2.99 -16.93 -14.32
C ARG A 964 -3.54 -16.07 -15.46
N ASP A 965 -2.94 -14.92 -15.70
CA ASP A 965 -3.36 -13.98 -16.74
C ASP A 965 -2.96 -14.53 -18.13
N LYS A 966 -1.76 -15.12 -18.29
CA LYS A 966 -1.39 -15.94 -19.45
C LYS A 966 -2.35 -17.15 -19.66
N LEU A 967 -2.80 -17.83 -18.58
CA LEU A 967 -3.76 -18.94 -18.67
C LEU A 967 -5.16 -18.44 -19.06
N ARG A 968 -5.61 -17.28 -18.57
CA ARG A 968 -6.86 -16.63 -19.02
C ARG A 968 -6.81 -16.39 -20.53
N GLU A 969 -5.71 -15.82 -21.03
CA GLU A 969 -5.51 -15.61 -22.47
C GLU A 969 -5.54 -16.94 -23.25
N LEU A 970 -4.84 -17.98 -22.78
CA LEU A 970 -4.82 -19.30 -23.40
C LEU A 970 -6.22 -19.94 -23.49
N LEU A 971 -7.05 -19.83 -22.44
CA LEU A 971 -8.40 -20.40 -22.39
C LEU A 971 -9.45 -19.57 -23.17
N LEU A 972 -9.17 -18.30 -23.45
CA LEU A 972 -10.00 -17.41 -24.27
C LEU A 972 -9.56 -17.33 -25.73
N ASP A 973 -8.38 -17.84 -26.08
CA ASP A 973 -7.88 -17.85 -27.45
C ASP A 973 -8.81 -18.62 -28.41
N ALA A 974 -8.90 -18.13 -29.64
CA ALA A 974 -9.85 -18.62 -30.64
C ALA A 974 -9.45 -19.96 -31.29
N GLU A 975 -8.23 -20.45 -31.06
CA GLU A 975 -7.65 -21.66 -31.67
C GLU A 975 -6.89 -22.52 -30.65
N LYS A 976 -5.93 -21.94 -29.90
CA LYS A 976 -5.22 -22.60 -28.79
C LYS A 976 -6.17 -23.01 -27.67
N GLY A 977 -7.18 -22.18 -27.40
CA GLY A 977 -8.21 -22.47 -26.40
C GLY A 977 -8.98 -23.76 -26.70
N GLU A 978 -9.20 -24.13 -27.97
CA GLU A 978 -9.85 -25.41 -28.31
C GLU A 978 -8.99 -26.62 -27.93
N GLN A 979 -7.67 -26.50 -28.00
CA GLN A 979 -6.73 -27.56 -27.62
C GLN A 979 -6.57 -27.62 -26.09
N ALA A 980 -6.47 -26.45 -25.43
CA ALA A 980 -6.39 -26.36 -23.97
C ALA A 980 -7.63 -26.95 -23.30
N TRP A 981 -8.83 -26.56 -23.74
CA TRP A 981 -10.08 -27.13 -23.22
C TRP A 981 -10.25 -28.62 -23.55
N ASP A 982 -9.78 -29.10 -24.71
CA ASP A 982 -9.83 -30.54 -25.02
C ASP A 982 -8.98 -31.35 -24.04
N MET A 983 -7.77 -30.89 -23.73
CA MET A 983 -6.90 -31.50 -22.72
C MET A 983 -7.51 -31.49 -21.31
N LEU A 984 -8.23 -30.42 -20.94
CA LEU A 984 -8.96 -30.36 -19.66
C LEU A 984 -10.11 -31.37 -19.58
N LEU A 985 -10.87 -31.58 -20.67
CA LEU A 985 -12.12 -32.37 -20.63
C LEU A 985 -11.94 -33.85 -21.01
N ARG A 986 -10.95 -34.20 -21.85
CA ARG A 986 -10.74 -35.56 -22.39
C ARG A 986 -10.40 -36.64 -21.34
N LYS A 987 -9.99 -36.27 -20.11
CA LYS A 987 -9.68 -37.20 -19.01
C LYS A 987 -10.91 -37.45 -18.12
N ASP A 988 -11.13 -38.70 -17.73
CA ASP A 988 -12.14 -39.10 -16.72
C ASP A 988 -11.88 -38.47 -15.34
N GLY A 989 -12.91 -38.40 -14.49
CA GLY A 989 -12.84 -37.88 -13.12
C GLY A 989 -13.08 -36.37 -12.98
N LEU A 990 -13.86 -35.77 -13.89
CA LEU A 990 -14.27 -34.35 -13.78
C LEU A 990 -15.76 -34.19 -14.11
N ARG A 991 -16.58 -34.21 -13.06
CA ARG A 991 -18.03 -34.03 -13.09
C ARG A 991 -18.39 -32.54 -13.16
N THR A 992 -19.16 -32.17 -14.18
CA THR A 992 -19.60 -30.78 -14.40
C THR A 992 -21.02 -30.74 -14.93
N ALA A 993 -21.72 -29.62 -14.76
CA ALA A 993 -23.10 -29.49 -15.22
C ALA A 993 -23.37 -28.10 -15.83
N PHE A 994 -24.02 -28.06 -16.99
CA PHE A 994 -24.61 -26.85 -17.54
C PHE A 994 -26.09 -26.75 -17.14
N ARG A 995 -26.43 -25.75 -16.33
CA ARG A 995 -27.82 -25.36 -16.06
C ARG A 995 -28.25 -24.35 -17.13
N VAL A 996 -29.32 -24.65 -17.86
CA VAL A 996 -29.86 -23.83 -18.96
C VAL A 996 -31.31 -23.45 -18.64
N VAL A 997 -31.64 -22.16 -18.71
CA VAL A 997 -32.97 -21.64 -18.37
C VAL A 997 -33.48 -20.69 -19.46
N PRO A 998 -34.49 -21.08 -20.26
CA PRO A 998 -35.01 -20.23 -21.34
C PRO A 998 -35.71 -18.97 -20.85
N THR A 999 -35.36 -17.84 -21.48
CA THR A 999 -36.01 -16.53 -21.26
C THR A 999 -37.37 -16.42 -21.95
N ARG A 1000 -37.69 -17.38 -22.82
CA ARG A 1000 -38.92 -17.47 -23.62
C ARG A 1000 -39.26 -18.94 -23.85
N ASN A 1001 -40.53 -19.25 -24.12
CA ASN A 1001 -40.93 -20.60 -24.51
C ASN A 1001 -40.10 -21.03 -25.73
N THR A 1002 -39.33 -22.09 -25.58
CA THR A 1002 -38.34 -22.55 -26.57
C THR A 1002 -38.57 -24.02 -26.85
N ASP A 1003 -38.49 -24.43 -28.10
CA ASP A 1003 -38.76 -25.79 -28.53
C ASP A 1003 -37.51 -26.69 -28.41
N PHE A 1004 -37.68 -27.94 -27.96
CA PHE A 1004 -36.54 -28.85 -27.74
C PHE A 1004 -35.76 -29.14 -29.03
N LEU A 1005 -36.43 -29.17 -30.19
CA LEU A 1005 -35.75 -29.39 -31.48
C LEU A 1005 -34.83 -28.20 -31.80
N HIS A 1006 -35.23 -26.98 -31.45
CA HIS A 1006 -34.42 -25.78 -31.68
C HIS A 1006 -33.15 -25.75 -30.82
N LEU A 1007 -33.24 -26.19 -29.56
CA LEU A 1007 -32.09 -26.36 -28.67
C LEU A 1007 -31.16 -27.48 -29.16
N ARG A 1008 -31.73 -28.67 -29.41
CA ARG A 1008 -31.05 -29.85 -29.98
C ARG A 1008 -30.30 -29.49 -31.26
N ASP A 1009 -30.97 -28.86 -32.22
CA ASP A 1009 -30.37 -28.52 -33.52
C ASP A 1009 -29.29 -27.44 -33.38
N GLY A 1010 -29.37 -26.59 -32.35
CA GLY A 1010 -28.31 -25.68 -31.95
C GLY A 1010 -27.04 -26.43 -31.52
N TRP A 1011 -27.16 -27.42 -30.64
CA TRP A 1011 -26.02 -28.24 -30.19
C TRP A 1011 -25.52 -29.17 -31.29
N VAL A 1012 -26.41 -29.89 -32.01
CA VAL A 1012 -26.05 -30.78 -33.12
C VAL A 1012 -25.23 -30.05 -34.18
N ARG A 1013 -25.61 -28.82 -34.59
CA ARG A 1013 -24.79 -28.04 -35.53
C ARG A 1013 -23.39 -27.73 -35.00
N GLY A 1014 -23.27 -27.41 -33.71
CA GLY A 1014 -21.98 -27.18 -33.06
C GLY A 1014 -21.12 -28.44 -32.99
N ILE A 1015 -21.70 -29.55 -32.51
CA ILE A 1015 -21.03 -30.87 -32.44
C ILE A 1015 -20.56 -31.32 -33.83
N THR A 1016 -21.45 -31.29 -34.84
CA THR A 1016 -21.09 -31.69 -36.22
C THR A 1016 -20.02 -30.78 -36.83
N GLY A 1017 -20.10 -29.46 -36.64
CA GLY A 1017 -19.09 -28.52 -37.14
C GLY A 1017 -17.71 -28.74 -36.52
N ARG A 1018 -17.66 -29.05 -35.22
CA ARG A 1018 -16.41 -29.36 -34.50
C ARG A 1018 -15.85 -30.73 -34.85
N ALA A 1019 -16.69 -31.76 -34.95
CA ALA A 1019 -16.27 -33.08 -35.43
C ALA A 1019 -15.64 -33.00 -36.84
N GLN A 1020 -16.24 -32.24 -37.75
CA GLN A 1020 -15.69 -31.98 -39.09
C GLN A 1020 -14.39 -31.16 -39.11
N LYS A 1021 -14.06 -30.44 -38.03
CA LYS A 1021 -12.76 -29.80 -37.82
C LYS A 1021 -11.75 -30.84 -37.31
N TYR A 1022 -12.00 -31.43 -36.15
CA TYR A 1022 -11.10 -32.40 -35.52
C TYR A 1022 -10.77 -33.61 -36.40
N ASN A 1023 -11.69 -34.10 -37.23
CA ASN A 1023 -11.39 -35.20 -38.15
C ASN A 1023 -10.24 -34.88 -39.13
N LYS A 1024 -10.12 -33.62 -39.56
CA LYS A 1024 -9.05 -33.14 -40.45
C LYS A 1024 -7.72 -32.90 -39.73
N GLU A 1025 -7.76 -32.65 -38.43
CA GLU A 1025 -6.62 -32.20 -37.62
C GLU A 1025 -6.06 -33.31 -36.71
N SER A 1026 -6.86 -34.33 -36.39
CA SER A 1026 -6.60 -35.33 -35.36
C SER A 1026 -6.86 -36.78 -35.82
N GLY A 1027 -7.01 -37.03 -37.12
CA GLY A 1027 -6.99 -38.39 -37.69
C GLY A 1027 -8.30 -39.19 -37.53
N GLY A 1028 -9.46 -38.53 -37.62
CA GLY A 1028 -10.75 -39.23 -37.76
C GLY A 1028 -11.42 -39.72 -36.47
N GLU A 1029 -11.08 -39.18 -35.29
CA GLU A 1029 -11.67 -39.53 -33.98
C GLU A 1029 -13.21 -39.57 -33.94
N PHE A 1030 -13.86 -38.79 -34.81
CA PHE A 1030 -15.32 -38.64 -34.92
C PHE A 1030 -15.87 -39.18 -36.26
N GLU A 1031 -15.15 -40.05 -36.96
CA GLU A 1031 -15.60 -40.72 -38.22
C GLU A 1031 -16.13 -42.15 -38.01
N GLY A 1032 -15.93 -42.73 -36.81
CA GLY A 1032 -16.38 -44.08 -36.48
C GLY A 1032 -17.90 -44.21 -36.34
N GLU A 1033 -18.42 -45.40 -36.66
CA GLU A 1033 -19.87 -45.70 -36.61
C GLU A 1033 -20.47 -45.46 -35.22
N GLU A 1034 -19.73 -45.80 -34.15
CA GLU A 1034 -20.11 -45.57 -32.75
C GLU A 1034 -20.48 -44.11 -32.47
N PHE A 1035 -19.70 -43.16 -32.98
CA PHE A 1035 -19.99 -41.73 -32.81
C PHE A 1035 -21.23 -41.32 -33.60
N GLY A 1036 -21.47 -41.95 -34.76
CA GLY A 1036 -22.73 -41.83 -35.50
C GLY A 1036 -23.94 -42.35 -34.73
N GLN A 1037 -23.79 -43.47 -34.02
CA GLN A 1037 -24.81 -44.04 -33.14
C GLN A 1037 -25.07 -43.15 -31.91
N ALA A 1038 -24.02 -42.69 -31.20
CA ALA A 1038 -24.13 -41.77 -30.06
C ALA A 1038 -24.71 -40.39 -30.43
N MET A 1039 -24.39 -39.89 -31.63
CA MET A 1039 -25.04 -38.73 -32.23
C MET A 1039 -26.54 -38.98 -32.52
N GLY A 1040 -26.93 -40.22 -32.78
CA GLY A 1040 -28.32 -40.68 -32.83
C GLY A 1040 -28.99 -40.67 -31.45
N GLU A 1041 -28.35 -41.25 -30.43
CA GLU A 1041 -28.82 -41.23 -29.03
C GLU A 1041 -29.07 -39.79 -28.55
N PHE A 1042 -28.10 -38.89 -28.76
CA PHE A 1042 -28.21 -37.47 -28.39
C PHE A 1042 -29.40 -36.78 -29.07
N LYS A 1043 -29.67 -37.08 -30.34
CA LYS A 1043 -30.86 -36.56 -31.05
C LYS A 1043 -32.16 -37.16 -30.51
N GLY A 1044 -32.12 -38.40 -30.02
CA GLY A 1044 -33.22 -39.13 -29.40
C GLY A 1044 -33.64 -38.57 -28.02
N LEU A 1045 -32.70 -38.14 -27.18
CA LEU A 1045 -33.00 -37.54 -25.86
C LEU A 1045 -33.96 -36.34 -25.95
N PHE A 1046 -33.93 -35.63 -27.07
CA PHE A 1046 -34.77 -34.47 -27.37
C PHE A 1046 -35.84 -34.77 -28.45
N GLY A 1047 -36.14 -36.04 -28.73
CA GLY A 1047 -36.85 -36.49 -29.92
C GLY A 1047 -37.82 -37.66 -29.73
N GLY A 1048 -38.86 -37.50 -28.90
CA GLY A 1048 -39.91 -38.51 -28.76
C GLY A 1048 -41.24 -37.99 -28.19
N GLY A 1049 -42.36 -38.54 -28.67
CA GLY A 1049 -43.67 -38.51 -28.00
C GLY A 1049 -44.30 -37.15 -27.69
N GLN A 1050 -44.94 -36.54 -28.72
CA GLN A 1050 -45.63 -35.24 -28.70
C GLN A 1050 -44.73 -33.99 -28.52
N ARG A 1051 -45.19 -32.86 -29.10
CA ARG A 1051 -44.49 -31.57 -29.04
C ARG A 1051 -44.43 -31.05 -27.59
N LYS A 1052 -43.27 -31.15 -26.96
CA LYS A 1052 -42.97 -30.53 -25.66
C LYS A 1052 -42.04 -29.35 -25.90
N SER A 1053 -42.52 -28.14 -25.68
CA SER A 1053 -41.65 -26.97 -25.49
C SER A 1053 -41.03 -27.00 -24.10
N VAL A 1054 -39.85 -26.41 -23.93
CA VAL A 1054 -39.36 -25.92 -22.65
C VAL A 1054 -40.03 -24.56 -22.40
N PRO A 1055 -40.91 -24.40 -21.40
CA PRO A 1055 -41.49 -23.10 -21.06
C PRO A 1055 -40.41 -22.11 -20.59
N LYS A 1056 -40.69 -20.81 -20.70
CA LYS A 1056 -39.92 -19.76 -20.02
C LYS A 1056 -39.74 -20.13 -18.54
N GLY A 1057 -38.50 -20.13 -18.06
CA GLY A 1057 -38.17 -20.44 -16.66
C GLY A 1057 -38.05 -21.92 -16.29
N GLN A 1058 -38.42 -22.87 -17.15
CA GLN A 1058 -38.14 -24.29 -16.88
C GLN A 1058 -36.65 -24.56 -17.00
N VAL A 1059 -36.09 -25.31 -16.04
CA VAL A 1059 -34.65 -25.59 -15.97
C VAL A 1059 -34.36 -26.89 -16.71
N LEU A 1060 -33.36 -26.84 -17.59
CA LEU A 1060 -32.73 -28.01 -18.21
C LEU A 1060 -31.31 -28.11 -17.65
N VAL A 1061 -30.94 -29.27 -17.12
CA VAL A 1061 -29.56 -29.56 -16.70
C VAL A 1061 -28.97 -30.58 -17.66
N LEU A 1062 -27.81 -30.24 -18.22
CA LEU A 1062 -26.92 -31.14 -18.93
C LEU A 1062 -25.80 -31.50 -17.95
N ALA A 1063 -25.75 -32.74 -17.46
CA ALA A 1063 -24.72 -33.20 -16.53
C ALA A 1063 -23.71 -34.09 -17.27
N ARG A 1064 -22.42 -33.75 -17.19
CA ARG A 1064 -21.31 -34.61 -17.60
C ARG A 1064 -20.80 -35.33 -16.37
N GLY A 1065 -21.01 -36.64 -16.31
CA GLY A 1065 -20.57 -37.47 -15.20
C GLY A 1065 -19.08 -37.84 -15.25
N ALA A 1066 -18.64 -38.67 -14.30
CA ALA A 1066 -17.23 -38.94 -14.06
C ALA A 1066 -16.51 -39.64 -15.23
N LYS A 1067 -17.19 -40.55 -15.95
CA LYS A 1067 -16.69 -41.21 -17.17
C LYS A 1067 -17.01 -40.41 -18.45
N GLY A 1068 -17.33 -39.12 -18.28
CA GLY A 1068 -17.71 -38.22 -19.36
C GLY A 1068 -19.08 -38.48 -19.99
N GLN A 1069 -19.89 -39.40 -19.45
CA GLN A 1069 -21.25 -39.65 -19.93
C GLN A 1069 -22.13 -38.39 -19.84
N LEU A 1070 -23.05 -38.19 -20.78
CA LEU A 1070 -23.97 -37.04 -20.80
C LEU A 1070 -25.37 -37.45 -20.36
N ASP A 1071 -25.80 -36.96 -19.19
CA ASP A 1071 -27.16 -37.10 -18.68
C ASP A 1071 -27.96 -35.80 -18.87
N VAL A 1072 -29.25 -35.94 -19.15
CA VAL A 1072 -30.15 -34.79 -19.37
C VAL A 1072 -31.34 -34.83 -18.42
N LEU A 1073 -31.50 -33.79 -17.60
CA LEU A 1073 -32.54 -33.64 -16.58
C LEU A 1073 -33.37 -32.38 -16.81
N VAL A 1074 -34.65 -32.41 -16.43
CA VAL A 1074 -35.55 -31.26 -16.41
C VAL A 1074 -36.13 -31.10 -15.00
N GLN A 1075 -35.99 -29.89 -14.43
CA GLN A 1075 -36.56 -29.50 -13.12
C GLN A 1075 -37.68 -28.47 -13.32
N GLY A 1076 -38.78 -28.65 -12.60
CA GLY A 1076 -39.97 -27.80 -12.64
C GLY A 1076 -39.96 -26.69 -11.58
N GLY A 1077 -39.50 -25.50 -11.95
CA GLY A 1077 -39.85 -24.24 -11.27
C GLY A 1077 -39.24 -23.98 -9.88
N GLY A 1078 -38.72 -24.98 -9.19
CA GLY A 1078 -38.08 -24.84 -7.87
C GLY A 1078 -36.76 -24.04 -7.92
N SER A 1079 -36.42 -23.41 -6.79
CA SER A 1079 -35.20 -22.62 -6.60
C SER A 1079 -34.49 -23.01 -5.31
N GLY A 1080 -33.17 -23.26 -5.37
CA GLY A 1080 -32.37 -23.62 -4.21
C GLY A 1080 -32.34 -25.12 -3.95
N LYS A 1081 -32.28 -25.51 -2.67
CA LYS A 1081 -31.97 -26.87 -2.20
C LYS A 1081 -33.09 -27.89 -2.49
N ASP A 1082 -34.33 -27.43 -2.64
CA ASP A 1082 -35.52 -28.27 -2.86
C ASP A 1082 -35.79 -28.61 -4.35
N ALA A 1083 -34.86 -28.28 -5.27
CA ALA A 1083 -35.04 -28.41 -6.72
C ALA A 1083 -34.85 -29.85 -7.25
N VAL A 1084 -35.75 -30.76 -6.87
CA VAL A 1084 -35.75 -32.16 -7.35
C VAL A 1084 -35.98 -32.24 -8.88
N PRO A 1085 -35.29 -33.14 -9.62
CA PRO A 1085 -35.56 -33.35 -11.05
C PRO A 1085 -36.86 -34.13 -11.32
N ASP A 1086 -37.90 -33.46 -11.81
CA ASP A 1086 -39.19 -34.09 -12.16
C ASP A 1086 -39.12 -35.03 -13.38
N ARG A 1087 -38.13 -34.84 -14.26
CA ARG A 1087 -38.02 -35.65 -15.48
C ARG A 1087 -36.58 -35.82 -15.97
N TYR A 1088 -36.10 -37.05 -15.90
CA TYR A 1088 -34.93 -37.52 -16.65
C TYR A 1088 -35.31 -37.74 -18.13
N LEU A 1089 -34.44 -37.33 -19.05
CA LEU A 1089 -34.60 -37.50 -20.50
C LEU A 1089 -33.72 -38.61 -21.09
N GLY A 1090 -32.75 -39.13 -20.31
CA GLY A 1090 -31.84 -40.21 -20.71
C GLY A 1090 -30.37 -39.79 -20.76
N ARG A 1091 -29.54 -40.76 -21.17
CA ARG A 1091 -28.08 -40.69 -21.21
C ARG A 1091 -27.54 -40.94 -22.62
N VAL A 1092 -26.44 -40.29 -22.96
CA VAL A 1092 -25.50 -40.71 -24.03
C VAL A 1092 -24.22 -41.17 -23.35
N LYS A 1093 -23.74 -42.39 -23.67
CA LYS A 1093 -22.56 -42.96 -23.01
C LYS A 1093 -21.22 -42.47 -23.56
N ASP A 1094 -21.19 -42.03 -24.82
CA ASP A 1094 -19.98 -41.56 -25.49
C ASP A 1094 -19.58 -40.15 -25.04
N GLU A 1095 -18.42 -40.02 -24.38
CA GLU A 1095 -17.94 -38.74 -23.88
C GLU A 1095 -17.62 -37.73 -24.99
N ARG A 1096 -17.34 -38.19 -26.23
CA ARG A 1096 -17.13 -37.32 -27.39
C ARG A 1096 -18.31 -36.37 -27.60
N ILE A 1097 -19.53 -36.81 -27.26
CA ILE A 1097 -20.74 -35.98 -27.33
C ILE A 1097 -20.75 -34.94 -26.21
N SER A 1098 -20.42 -35.29 -24.96
CA SER A 1098 -20.39 -34.32 -23.84
C SER A 1098 -19.29 -33.28 -24.03
N ARG A 1099 -18.07 -33.73 -24.39
CA ARG A 1099 -16.91 -32.89 -24.67
C ARG A 1099 -17.21 -31.86 -25.76
N LEU A 1100 -17.80 -32.28 -26.88
CA LEU A 1100 -18.19 -31.34 -27.95
C LEU A 1100 -19.39 -30.44 -27.59
N VAL A 1101 -20.32 -30.87 -26.72
CA VAL A 1101 -21.36 -29.99 -26.16
C VAL A 1101 -20.73 -28.89 -25.28
N TRP A 1102 -19.70 -29.21 -24.48
CA TRP A 1102 -19.00 -28.25 -23.64
C TRP A 1102 -18.18 -27.25 -24.48
N MET A 1103 -17.46 -27.71 -25.52
CA MET A 1103 -16.73 -26.82 -26.44
C MET A 1103 -17.64 -25.77 -27.10
N ASN A 1104 -18.91 -26.09 -27.32
CA ASN A 1104 -19.87 -25.15 -27.89
C ASN A 1104 -20.15 -23.92 -27.01
N TYR A 1105 -19.72 -23.91 -25.74
CA TYR A 1105 -19.77 -22.75 -24.86
C TYR A 1105 -18.39 -22.22 -24.45
N LEU A 1106 -17.38 -23.08 -24.36
CA LEU A 1106 -16.13 -22.77 -23.65
C LEU A 1106 -14.95 -22.39 -24.55
N ALA A 1107 -14.91 -22.84 -25.81
CA ALA A 1107 -13.71 -22.73 -26.64
C ALA A 1107 -13.98 -22.33 -28.10
N GLY A 1108 -13.01 -21.67 -28.72
CA GLY A 1108 -13.00 -21.40 -30.15
C GLY A 1108 -13.67 -20.10 -30.59
N LYS A 1109 -13.39 -19.70 -31.85
CA LYS A 1109 -13.78 -18.42 -32.45
C LYS A 1109 -15.26 -18.05 -32.39
N ASN A 1110 -16.17 -19.02 -32.26
CA ASN A 1110 -17.63 -18.79 -32.22
C ASN A 1110 -18.29 -19.68 -31.15
N VAL A 1111 -18.38 -19.19 -29.92
CA VAL A 1111 -19.10 -19.88 -28.83
C VAL A 1111 -20.59 -19.50 -28.76
N SER A 1112 -21.35 -20.33 -28.05
CA SER A 1112 -22.80 -20.18 -27.87
C SER A 1112 -23.22 -19.02 -26.97
N SER A 1113 -22.33 -18.51 -26.13
CA SER A 1113 -22.56 -17.35 -25.26
C SER A 1113 -21.20 -16.81 -24.79
N GLU A 1114 -20.76 -15.69 -25.39
CA GLU A 1114 -19.45 -15.11 -25.08
C GLU A 1114 -19.34 -14.68 -23.61
N GLY A 1115 -20.40 -14.05 -23.07
CA GLY A 1115 -20.44 -13.68 -21.65
C GLY A 1115 -20.37 -14.88 -20.71
N ALA A 1116 -20.90 -16.05 -21.11
CA ALA A 1116 -20.75 -17.27 -20.33
C ALA A 1116 -19.32 -17.83 -20.42
N ARG A 1117 -18.66 -17.74 -21.59
CA ARG A 1117 -17.25 -18.12 -21.73
C ARG A 1117 -16.36 -17.28 -20.82
N GLN A 1118 -16.47 -15.96 -20.91
CA GLN A 1118 -15.71 -15.02 -20.08
C GLN A 1118 -15.94 -15.29 -18.58
N SER A 1119 -17.21 -15.30 -18.15
CA SER A 1119 -17.55 -15.54 -16.74
C SER A 1119 -17.08 -16.91 -16.22
N VAL A 1120 -17.08 -17.96 -17.05
CA VAL A 1120 -16.57 -19.28 -16.65
C VAL A 1120 -15.04 -19.31 -16.58
N VAL A 1121 -14.32 -18.64 -17.51
CA VAL A 1121 -12.86 -18.55 -17.41
C VAL A 1121 -12.46 -17.74 -16.18
N ASP A 1122 -13.09 -16.59 -15.92
CA ASP A 1122 -12.84 -15.82 -14.69
C ASP A 1122 -13.22 -16.59 -13.42
N GLY A 1123 -14.33 -17.34 -13.45
CA GLY A 1123 -14.70 -18.34 -12.45
C GLY A 1123 -13.58 -19.33 -12.12
N ILE A 1124 -12.97 -19.86 -13.18
CA ILE A 1124 -11.88 -20.82 -13.12
C ILE A 1124 -10.55 -20.17 -12.70
N MET A 1125 -10.34 -18.87 -12.95
CA MET A 1125 -9.17 -18.15 -12.43
C MET A 1125 -9.16 -18.10 -10.90
N GLY A 1126 -10.33 -18.11 -10.25
CA GLY A 1126 -10.47 -18.28 -8.79
C GLY A 1126 -10.23 -19.71 -8.28
N VAL A 1127 -10.20 -20.72 -9.16
CA VAL A 1127 -9.89 -22.12 -8.82
C VAL A 1127 -8.38 -22.40 -8.86
N VAL A 1128 -7.62 -21.70 -9.71
CA VAL A 1128 -6.13 -21.77 -9.74
C VAL A 1128 -5.43 -20.66 -8.94
N GLU A 1129 -6.17 -19.67 -8.45
CA GLU A 1129 -5.69 -18.71 -7.47
C GLU A 1129 -5.25 -19.42 -6.19
N ARG A 1130 -4.18 -18.93 -5.56
CA ARG A 1130 -3.72 -19.46 -4.26
C ARG A 1130 -4.84 -19.29 -3.22
N PRO A 1131 -5.21 -20.34 -2.46
CA PRO A 1131 -5.95 -20.16 -1.22
C PRO A 1131 -5.16 -19.21 -0.32
N VAL A 1132 -5.71 -18.03 -0.05
CA VAL A 1132 -5.01 -17.02 0.74
C VAL A 1132 -4.81 -17.59 2.15
N GLY A 1133 -3.55 -17.84 2.53
CA GLY A 1133 -3.19 -18.42 3.83
C GLY A 1133 -2.60 -19.84 3.81
N THR A 1134 -2.26 -20.45 2.66
CA THR A 1134 -1.27 -21.55 2.65
C THR A 1134 0.15 -21.00 2.56
N VAL A 1135 1.00 -21.46 3.50
CA VAL A 1135 2.43 -21.13 3.65
C VAL A 1135 3.25 -21.54 2.44
#